data_AF-E0S7J8-F1
#
_entry.id   AF-E0S7J8-F1
#
_cell.length_a   1.000
_cell.length_b   1.000
_cell.length_c   1.000
_cell.angle_alpha   90.00
_cell.angle_beta   90.00
_cell.angle_gamma   90.00
#
_symmetry.space_group_name_H-M   'P 1'
#
loop_
_entity.id
_entity.type
_entity.pdbx_description
1 polymer ?
#
loop_
_entity_poly.entity_id
_entity_poly.type
_entity_poly.pdbx_seq_one_letter_code
_entity_poly.pdbx_strand_id
1 'polypeptide(L)'
;MGIKDTFGMEGIRRLFERGSFVENPLGKSLIVKHLSSLNSKRQIKGARSLVSRMQRGEDLFELCNDVIKAMDTRDPELKRMLNLYLVKYVQGWPAKQLICINTVLKDLGDVNSEMRHCAIQDSGLLGDGAVIKNYVNPLKEHGVSALPETRRKVADSLRNYFRKDPRLFHDEDLCDLLRDLVFDEDAGVCASALNSVQAIEKETRVLSTKDIYILFGKAIKTGNREILGSLLEVMNNRAEDFLDAAPLVPLLRSCSLRIFRQASDLAISIDPSYRQIVFDHLKGFLNSKDEELYLVLDYAESLLDHVKYDNSCFAIYHSDRKYNKIKKLKILFKRLDSISVSEIKNQCRDEELLGVILKESLIADYLIEEPFKYIRKADEIIRVLYSEDAISEKWSGLIEKFLMSAREVQERQKYIYLCGRYVHEIPSEVIRIQSLYIPSLVNETARFYLSLHRRGVVNLEETLGHLRLVQKSPKDRIRAVINELKTRGIGVFSAFCDIKKRDLNSTKACRSVGIKYEEKTTSILDGKPYYGLSEDGFLRENSGEALEKFREEEKSLREECSSLERGETQTTELSSAGESSPFPGNGSQCPALFLGKEDEENVWLRFAESHRPVEGKRAKEKESTRLIDTLGLKGILAIAGEEVILQVDVLESPLVIYYRCKGRLNSIKIDGEGTFSLFTIGLPVINSEFSLTIGKSNYEIYLGIRSLMNPFECSKDEFERKFHELRDHILLGEIDTGKAYAVDNHRFSFSVLGSKFYGKHLNGQAILKGPRKLLGLF
;
A
#
# COMPACT_ATOMS: atom_id res chain seq x y z
N MET A 1 -1.41 8.20 -16.74
CA MET A 1 0.02 8.28 -17.08
C MET A 1 0.62 9.42 -16.27
N GLY A 2 1.59 9.15 -15.40
CA GLY A 2 2.34 10.23 -14.77
C GLY A 2 3.32 10.82 -15.78
N ILE A 3 3.56 12.14 -15.71
CA ILE A 3 4.56 12.85 -16.54
C ILE A 3 5.97 12.21 -16.39
N LYS A 4 6.24 11.60 -15.24
CA LYS A 4 7.51 10.92 -14.94
C LYS A 4 7.70 9.63 -15.75
N ASP A 5 6.63 8.88 -16.00
CA ASP A 5 6.66 7.59 -16.71
C ASP A 5 6.85 7.77 -18.22
N THR A 6 6.43 8.92 -18.75
CA THR A 6 6.47 9.23 -20.19
C THR A 6 7.77 9.88 -20.65
N PHE A 7 8.35 10.77 -19.85
CA PHE A 7 9.50 11.58 -20.29
C PHE A 7 10.82 11.30 -19.55
N GLY A 8 10.76 10.55 -18.44
CA GLY A 8 11.90 10.34 -17.54
C GLY A 8 12.31 11.60 -16.79
N MET A 9 12.75 11.46 -15.54
CA MET A 9 13.09 12.61 -14.68
C MET A 9 14.26 13.45 -15.22
N GLU A 10 15.19 12.83 -15.93
CA GLU A 10 16.36 13.51 -16.50
C GLU A 10 15.98 14.47 -17.64
N GLY A 11 15.03 14.08 -18.50
CA GLY A 11 14.51 14.93 -19.56
C GLY A 11 13.81 16.16 -19.02
N ILE A 12 13.00 15.98 -17.97
CA ILE A 12 12.27 17.06 -17.29
C ILE A 12 13.24 17.99 -16.55
N ARG A 13 14.25 17.46 -15.85
CA ARG A 13 15.25 18.27 -15.14
C ARG A 13 16.01 19.21 -16.07
N ARG A 14 16.34 18.78 -17.30
CA ARG A 14 16.98 19.65 -18.30
C ARG A 14 16.11 20.82 -18.77
N LEU A 15 14.78 20.77 -18.60
CA LEU A 15 13.88 21.88 -18.95
C LEU A 15 13.91 23.02 -17.92
N PHE A 16 14.47 22.78 -16.73
CA PHE A 16 14.52 23.76 -15.65
C PHE A 16 15.98 23.97 -15.23
N GLU A 17 16.53 25.15 -15.52
CA GLU A 17 17.97 25.48 -15.44
C GLU A 17 18.66 25.20 -14.09
N ARG A 18 17.95 24.85 -13.00
CA ARG A 18 18.52 24.50 -11.68
C ARG A 18 17.71 23.46 -10.89
N GLY A 19 16.84 22.69 -11.54
CA GLY A 19 15.99 21.71 -10.84
C GLY A 19 14.95 22.30 -9.87
N SER A 20 14.94 23.62 -9.67
CA SER A 20 13.87 24.33 -8.97
C SER A 20 12.81 24.79 -9.96
N PHE A 21 11.55 24.44 -9.67
CA PHE A 21 10.40 24.92 -10.40
C PHE A 21 10.22 26.43 -10.19
N VAL A 22 9.52 27.09 -11.10
CA VAL A 22 9.20 28.52 -10.95
C VAL A 22 8.41 28.72 -9.65
N GLU A 23 9.01 29.38 -8.65
CA GLU A 23 8.41 29.65 -7.33
C GLU A 23 7.05 30.35 -7.48
N ASN A 24 6.97 31.31 -8.41
CA ASN A 24 5.76 32.08 -8.71
C ASN A 24 5.39 31.98 -10.21
N PRO A 25 4.61 30.97 -10.63
CA PRO A 25 4.21 30.80 -12.02
C PRO A 25 3.18 31.86 -12.44
N LEU A 26 3.31 32.33 -13.69
CA LEU A 26 2.41 33.33 -14.29
C LEU A 26 0.94 32.89 -14.21
N GLY A 27 0.00 33.82 -14.02
CA GLY A 27 -1.44 33.51 -14.06
C GLY A 27 -1.91 32.98 -15.43
N LYS A 28 -3.04 32.25 -15.46
CA LYS A 28 -3.59 31.62 -16.69
C LYS A 28 -3.66 32.59 -17.88
N SER A 29 -4.16 33.81 -17.67
CA SER A 29 -4.27 34.84 -18.71
C SER A 29 -2.91 35.32 -19.24
N LEU A 30 -1.91 35.45 -18.36
CA LEU A 30 -0.55 35.81 -18.75
C LEU A 30 0.13 34.66 -19.49
N ILE A 31 -0.12 33.41 -19.14
CA ILE A 31 0.41 32.25 -19.87
C ILE A 31 -0.05 32.31 -21.33
N VAL A 32 -1.35 32.50 -21.59
CA VAL A 32 -1.88 32.63 -22.96
C VAL A 32 -1.22 33.79 -23.71
N LYS A 33 -1.10 34.96 -23.07
CA LYS A 33 -0.44 36.14 -23.66
C LYS A 33 1.02 35.87 -24.01
N HIS A 34 1.72 35.11 -23.17
CA HIS A 34 3.12 34.77 -23.36
C HIS A 34 3.32 33.71 -24.47
N LEU A 35 2.45 32.70 -24.53
CA LEU A 35 2.47 31.68 -25.59
C LEU A 35 2.21 32.28 -26.97
N SER A 36 1.27 33.22 -27.07
CA SER A 36 0.93 33.93 -28.30
C SER A 36 1.93 35.03 -28.69
N SER A 37 2.99 35.25 -27.91
CA SER A 37 3.97 36.31 -28.20
C SER A 37 4.99 35.85 -29.24
N LEU A 38 5.48 36.77 -30.09
CA LEU A 38 6.52 36.48 -31.10
C LEU A 38 7.93 36.29 -30.52
N ASN A 39 8.09 36.44 -29.20
CA ASN A 39 9.39 36.38 -28.54
C ASN A 39 9.58 35.00 -27.88
N SER A 40 10.49 34.19 -28.42
CA SER A 40 10.80 32.84 -27.90
C SER A 40 11.08 32.84 -26.38
N LYS A 41 11.81 33.83 -25.84
CA LYS A 41 12.05 33.92 -24.38
C LYS A 41 10.77 34.08 -23.57
N ARG A 42 9.80 34.86 -24.09
CA ARG A 42 8.49 35.03 -23.43
C ARG A 42 7.64 33.77 -23.56
N GLN A 43 7.69 33.09 -24.70
CA GLN A 43 7.00 31.81 -24.91
C GLN A 43 7.53 30.72 -23.98
N ILE A 44 8.85 30.56 -23.88
CA ILE A 44 9.51 29.63 -22.94
C ILE A 44 9.07 29.95 -21.50
N LYS A 45 9.08 31.22 -21.08
CA LYS A 45 8.60 31.61 -19.73
C LYS A 45 7.12 31.24 -19.51
N GLY A 46 6.28 31.40 -20.53
CA GLY A 46 4.88 30.98 -20.51
C GLY A 46 4.74 29.47 -20.35
N ALA A 47 5.46 28.69 -21.15
CA ALA A 47 5.46 27.23 -21.11
C ALA A 47 6.04 26.66 -19.81
N ARG A 48 7.13 27.23 -19.28
CA ARG A 48 7.66 26.86 -17.95
C ARG A 48 6.60 27.10 -16.86
N SER A 49 5.90 28.23 -16.90
CA SER A 49 4.81 28.52 -15.95
C SER A 49 3.62 27.56 -16.10
N LEU A 50 3.29 27.19 -17.34
CA LEU A 50 2.25 26.20 -17.66
C LEU A 50 2.58 24.83 -17.04
N VAL A 51 3.80 24.34 -17.24
CA VAL A 51 4.25 23.04 -16.69
C VAL A 51 4.29 23.09 -15.15
N SER A 52 4.79 24.18 -14.55
CA SER A 52 4.79 24.35 -13.10
C SER A 52 3.37 24.28 -12.50
N ARG A 53 2.38 24.94 -13.11
CA ARG A 53 0.98 24.86 -12.66
C ARG A 53 0.38 23.46 -12.84
N MET A 54 0.69 22.81 -13.97
CA MET A 54 0.25 21.45 -14.24
C MET A 54 0.76 20.45 -13.19
N GLN A 55 1.97 20.66 -12.65
CA GLN A 55 2.56 19.84 -11.59
C GLN A 55 2.00 20.13 -10.20
N ARG A 56 1.53 21.36 -9.94
CA ARG A 56 0.76 21.71 -8.73
C ARG A 56 -0.64 21.10 -8.70
N GLY A 57 -1.00 20.30 -9.70
CA GLY A 57 -2.32 19.67 -9.81
C GLY A 57 -3.42 20.59 -10.33
N GLU A 58 -3.10 21.81 -10.79
CA GLU A 58 -4.12 22.71 -11.34
C GLU A 58 -4.69 22.16 -12.67
N ASP A 59 -6.02 22.24 -12.83
CA ASP A 59 -6.67 21.95 -14.10
C ASP A 59 -6.52 23.14 -15.07
N LEU A 60 -5.87 22.86 -16.18
CA LEU A 60 -5.50 23.81 -17.21
C LEU A 60 -6.12 23.45 -18.56
N PHE A 61 -7.11 22.55 -18.63
CA PHE A 61 -7.71 22.10 -19.89
C PHE A 61 -8.26 23.25 -20.75
N GLU A 62 -8.70 24.34 -20.13
CA GLU A 62 -9.18 25.57 -20.79
C GLU A 62 -8.14 26.16 -21.75
N LEU A 63 -6.85 26.02 -21.45
CA LEU A 63 -5.73 26.57 -22.23
C LEU A 63 -5.39 25.73 -23.47
N CYS A 64 -6.07 24.60 -23.66
CA CYS A 64 -5.64 23.59 -24.63
C CYS A 64 -5.66 24.11 -26.08
N ASN A 65 -6.63 24.94 -26.45
CA ASN A 65 -6.68 25.51 -27.80
C ASN A 65 -5.53 26.49 -28.06
N ASP A 66 -5.12 27.25 -27.03
CA ASP A 66 -3.99 28.18 -27.14
C ASP A 66 -2.66 27.42 -27.20
N VAL A 67 -2.54 26.33 -26.44
CA VAL A 67 -1.36 25.45 -26.49
C VAL A 67 -1.24 24.75 -27.85
N ILE A 68 -2.34 24.26 -28.43
CA ILE A 68 -2.34 23.64 -29.77
C ILE A 68 -1.89 24.66 -30.82
N LYS A 69 -2.32 25.92 -30.74
CA LYS A 69 -1.85 26.98 -31.65
C LYS A 69 -0.35 27.26 -31.50
N ALA A 70 0.15 27.26 -30.27
CA ALA A 70 1.56 27.47 -29.97
C ALA A 70 2.45 26.25 -30.30
N MET A 71 1.84 25.08 -30.58
CA MET A 71 2.53 23.84 -30.85
C MET A 71 3.38 23.90 -32.12
N ASP A 72 3.00 24.67 -33.15
CA ASP A 72 3.82 24.84 -34.37
C ASP A 72 4.98 25.82 -34.13
N THR A 73 5.97 25.37 -33.36
CA THR A 73 7.24 26.06 -33.09
C THR A 73 8.42 25.24 -33.60
N ARG A 74 9.53 25.91 -33.91
CA ARG A 74 10.83 25.29 -34.28
C ARG A 74 11.80 25.18 -33.10
N ASP A 75 11.40 25.68 -31.94
CA ASP A 75 12.19 25.65 -30.72
C ASP A 75 11.94 24.32 -29.97
N PRO A 76 12.93 23.42 -29.86
CA PRO A 76 12.75 22.09 -29.27
C PRO A 76 12.46 22.16 -27.76
N GLU A 77 12.99 23.16 -27.05
CA GLU A 77 12.73 23.31 -25.61
C GLU A 77 11.27 23.69 -25.37
N LEU A 78 10.77 24.67 -26.14
CA LEU A 78 9.37 25.07 -26.12
C LEU A 78 8.46 23.90 -26.53
N LYS A 79 8.80 23.21 -27.62
CA LYS A 79 8.03 22.07 -28.14
C LYS A 79 7.83 21.01 -27.06
N ARG A 80 8.91 20.60 -26.38
CA ARG A 80 8.84 19.54 -25.36
C ARG A 80 7.92 19.92 -24.19
N MET A 81 7.93 21.18 -23.75
CA MET A 81 7.01 21.66 -22.71
C MET A 81 5.55 21.70 -23.16
N LEU A 82 5.28 22.07 -24.41
CA LEU A 82 3.92 22.06 -24.95
C LEU A 82 3.41 20.64 -25.16
N ASN A 83 4.24 19.74 -25.68
CA ASN A 83 3.89 18.33 -25.88
C ASN A 83 3.63 17.61 -24.55
N LEU A 84 4.40 17.92 -23.49
CA LEU A 84 4.12 17.48 -22.12
C LEU A 84 2.69 17.81 -21.67
N TYR A 85 2.22 19.03 -21.95
CA TYR A 85 0.85 19.44 -21.66
C TYR A 85 -0.16 18.69 -22.56
N LEU A 86 0.10 18.59 -23.86
CA LEU A 86 -0.83 17.97 -24.81
C LEU A 86 -1.02 16.47 -24.51
N VAL A 87 0.06 15.75 -24.21
CA VAL A 87 0.01 14.34 -23.81
C VAL A 87 -0.89 14.13 -22.58
N LYS A 88 -1.00 15.10 -21.67
CA LYS A 88 -1.90 15.00 -20.52
C LYS A 88 -3.36 15.29 -20.89
N TYR A 89 -3.61 16.40 -21.59
CA TYR A 89 -4.96 16.97 -21.75
C TYR A 89 -5.71 16.55 -23.02
N VAL A 90 -5.01 16.06 -24.03
CA VAL A 90 -5.61 15.70 -25.34
C VAL A 90 -6.05 14.22 -25.38
N GLN A 91 -5.74 13.45 -24.34
CA GLN A 91 -6.20 12.06 -24.20
C GLN A 91 -7.73 12.01 -24.13
N GLY A 92 -8.35 11.11 -24.90
CA GLY A 92 -9.81 10.96 -24.94
C GLY A 92 -10.56 12.05 -25.72
N TRP A 93 -9.86 12.98 -26.37
CA TRP A 93 -10.46 14.00 -27.25
C TRP A 93 -9.98 13.85 -28.71
N PRO A 94 -10.58 12.94 -29.50
CA PRO A 94 -10.12 12.63 -30.85
C PRO A 94 -10.04 13.85 -31.78
N ALA A 95 -10.99 14.79 -31.66
CA ALA A 95 -10.98 16.02 -32.46
C ALA A 95 -9.73 16.89 -32.20
N LYS A 96 -9.26 16.96 -30.94
CA LYS A 96 -8.06 17.72 -30.60
C LYS A 96 -6.78 16.98 -31.02
N GLN A 97 -6.78 15.65 -30.92
CA GLN A 97 -5.69 14.82 -31.44
C GLN A 97 -5.53 15.03 -32.96
N LEU A 98 -6.64 15.04 -33.71
CA LEU A 98 -6.67 15.21 -35.15
C LEU A 98 -6.02 16.53 -35.61
N ILE A 99 -6.20 17.61 -34.85
CA ILE A 99 -5.60 18.92 -35.15
C ILE A 99 -4.07 18.87 -35.00
N CYS A 100 -3.56 18.06 -34.08
CA CYS A 100 -2.12 17.97 -33.82
C CYS A 100 -1.37 17.13 -34.86
N ILE A 101 -2.06 16.27 -35.62
CA ILE A 101 -1.43 15.30 -36.54
C ILE A 101 -0.48 15.95 -37.53
N ASN A 102 -0.94 16.99 -38.22
CA ASN A 102 -0.15 17.65 -39.26
C ASN A 102 1.13 18.27 -38.69
N THR A 103 1.06 18.81 -37.48
CA THR A 103 2.23 19.38 -36.80
C THR A 103 3.21 18.27 -36.38
N VAL A 104 2.73 17.15 -35.83
CA VAL A 104 3.59 16.01 -35.48
C VAL A 104 4.24 15.40 -36.72
N LEU A 105 3.50 15.23 -37.82
CA LEU A 105 4.05 14.73 -39.10
C LEU A 105 5.12 15.66 -39.66
N LYS A 106 4.89 16.97 -39.59
CA LYS A 106 5.90 17.99 -39.96
C LYS A 106 7.15 17.88 -39.08
N ASP A 107 6.98 17.70 -37.76
CA ASP A 107 8.09 17.59 -36.81
C ASP A 107 8.89 16.28 -37.01
N LEU A 108 8.25 15.18 -37.41
CA LEU A 108 8.92 13.92 -37.77
C LEU A 108 9.85 14.09 -38.99
N GLY A 109 9.45 14.92 -39.95
CA GLY A 109 10.25 15.26 -41.14
C GLY A 109 11.25 16.40 -40.95
N ASP A 110 11.44 16.94 -39.74
CA ASP A 110 12.27 18.14 -39.55
C ASP A 110 13.77 17.89 -39.79
N VAL A 111 14.51 18.93 -40.21
CA VAL A 111 15.97 18.86 -40.41
C VAL A 111 16.69 18.74 -39.07
N ASN A 112 16.15 19.35 -38.01
CA ASN A 112 16.70 19.29 -36.67
C ASN A 112 16.41 17.94 -36.01
N SER A 113 17.47 17.23 -35.61
CA SER A 113 17.35 15.93 -34.95
C SER A 113 16.58 15.99 -33.63
N GLU A 114 16.70 17.07 -32.85
CA GLU A 114 16.02 17.19 -31.55
C GLU A 114 14.50 17.29 -31.71
N MET A 115 14.05 18.06 -32.73
CA MET A 115 12.64 18.18 -33.09
C MET A 115 12.08 16.83 -33.52
N ARG A 116 12.78 16.11 -34.40
CA ARG A 116 12.41 14.75 -34.81
C ARG A 116 12.36 13.78 -33.64
N HIS A 117 13.36 13.80 -32.76
CA HIS A 117 13.41 12.92 -31.59
C HIS A 117 12.25 13.17 -30.64
N CYS A 118 11.88 14.44 -30.43
CA CYS A 118 10.69 14.81 -29.65
C CYS A 118 9.43 14.24 -30.31
N ALA A 119 9.27 14.45 -31.62
CA ALA A 119 8.11 13.96 -32.38
C ALA A 119 7.99 12.43 -32.36
N ILE A 120 9.10 11.70 -32.49
CA ILE A 120 9.11 10.22 -32.38
C ILE A 120 8.60 9.78 -31.00
N GLN A 121 9.10 10.39 -29.92
CA GLN A 121 8.67 10.04 -28.56
C GLN A 121 7.20 10.38 -28.30
N ASP A 122 6.76 11.55 -28.77
CA ASP A 122 5.42 12.07 -28.52
C ASP A 122 4.36 11.42 -29.42
N SER A 123 4.71 10.96 -30.62
CA SER A 123 3.78 10.35 -31.58
C SER A 123 3.04 9.12 -31.03
N GLY A 124 3.74 8.27 -30.26
CA GLY A 124 3.13 7.11 -29.59
C GLY A 124 2.30 7.47 -28.35
N LEU A 125 2.35 8.72 -27.90
CA LEU A 125 1.59 9.24 -26.76
C LEU A 125 0.43 10.13 -27.20
N LEU A 126 0.60 10.86 -28.31
CA LEU A 126 -0.34 11.81 -28.90
C LEU A 126 -1.26 11.12 -29.91
N GLY A 127 -2.27 10.42 -29.41
CA GLY A 127 -3.31 9.84 -30.24
C GLY A 127 -3.89 8.55 -29.67
N ASP A 128 -5.05 8.18 -30.18
CA ASP A 128 -5.62 6.84 -30.06
C ASP A 128 -5.61 6.16 -31.46
N GLY A 129 -5.99 4.88 -31.57
CA GLY A 129 -5.67 3.99 -32.71
C GLY A 129 -5.73 4.59 -34.12
N ALA A 130 -6.78 5.35 -34.48
CA ALA A 130 -6.91 5.96 -35.81
C ALA A 130 -5.88 7.09 -36.08
N VAL A 131 -5.47 7.81 -35.05
CA VAL A 131 -4.49 8.92 -35.15
C VAL A 131 -3.08 8.35 -35.26
N ILE A 132 -2.75 7.39 -34.41
CA ILE A 132 -1.42 6.78 -34.32
C ILE A 132 -1.01 6.09 -35.63
N LYS A 133 -1.98 5.51 -36.36
CA LYS A 133 -1.72 4.89 -37.67
C LYS A 133 -1.00 5.82 -38.65
N ASN A 134 -1.24 7.13 -38.61
CA ASN A 134 -0.61 8.08 -39.52
C ASN A 134 0.90 8.23 -39.28
N TYR A 135 1.39 7.90 -38.07
CA TYR A 135 2.80 8.05 -37.71
C TYR A 135 3.63 6.79 -37.96
N VAL A 136 2.98 5.65 -38.26
CA VAL A 136 3.64 4.34 -38.41
C VAL A 136 4.67 4.34 -39.54
N ASN A 137 4.34 4.89 -40.71
CA ASN A 137 5.27 4.91 -41.85
C ASN A 137 6.53 5.77 -41.57
N PRO A 138 6.40 7.04 -41.12
CA PRO A 138 7.57 7.81 -40.67
C PRO A 138 8.38 7.12 -39.58
N LEU A 139 7.72 6.42 -38.65
CA LEU A 139 8.39 5.70 -37.58
C LEU A 139 9.27 4.56 -38.12
N LYS A 140 8.76 3.78 -39.09
CA LYS A 140 9.52 2.71 -39.76
C LYS A 140 10.73 3.27 -40.50
N GLU A 141 10.56 4.38 -41.22
CA GLU A 141 11.67 5.06 -41.92
C GLU A 141 12.77 5.50 -40.95
N HIS A 142 12.38 6.07 -39.79
CA HIS A 142 13.34 6.44 -38.74
C HIS A 142 14.01 5.25 -38.05
N GLY A 143 13.37 4.08 -38.03
CA GLY A 143 13.92 2.84 -37.49
C GLY A 143 15.13 2.33 -38.27
N VAL A 144 15.23 2.65 -39.57
CA VAL A 144 16.37 2.28 -40.45
C VAL A 144 17.34 3.45 -40.64
N SER A 145 17.20 4.51 -39.82
CA SER A 145 18.06 5.68 -39.92
C SER A 145 19.53 5.35 -39.66
N ALA A 146 20.45 6.01 -40.37
CA ALA A 146 21.89 5.91 -40.14
C ALA A 146 22.30 6.37 -38.73
N LEU A 147 21.51 7.25 -38.09
CA LEU A 147 21.81 7.80 -36.77
C LEU A 147 21.33 6.85 -35.66
N PRO A 148 22.23 6.26 -34.84
CA PRO A 148 21.84 5.35 -33.76
C PRO A 148 20.87 5.98 -32.78
N GLU A 149 21.07 7.26 -32.51
CA GLU A 149 20.26 8.04 -31.58
C GLU A 149 18.80 8.15 -32.03
N THR A 150 18.53 8.22 -33.33
CA THR A 150 17.17 8.18 -33.88
C THR A 150 16.57 6.79 -33.73
N ARG A 151 17.33 5.73 -34.04
CA ARG A 151 16.87 4.34 -33.88
C ARG A 151 16.53 4.01 -32.42
N ARG A 152 17.35 4.50 -31.48
CA ARG A 152 17.09 4.37 -30.03
C ARG A 152 15.76 5.00 -29.63
N LYS A 153 15.45 6.21 -30.15
CA LYS A 153 14.16 6.88 -29.90
C LYS A 153 12.98 6.10 -30.48
N VAL A 154 13.15 5.51 -31.66
CA VAL A 154 12.14 4.62 -32.25
C VAL A 154 11.92 3.40 -31.36
N ALA A 155 12.99 2.71 -30.96
CA ALA A 155 12.93 1.56 -30.06
C ALA A 155 12.18 1.86 -28.76
N ASP A 156 12.49 2.98 -28.09
CA ASP A 156 11.79 3.42 -26.86
C ASP A 156 10.30 3.73 -27.10
N SER A 157 9.96 4.25 -28.28
CA SER A 157 8.60 4.67 -28.63
C SER A 157 7.67 3.48 -28.92
N LEU A 158 8.20 2.37 -29.44
CA LEU A 158 7.39 1.21 -29.86
C LEU A 158 6.52 0.63 -28.74
N ARG A 159 6.99 0.64 -27.49
CA ARG A 159 6.18 0.22 -26.33
C ARG A 159 4.92 1.08 -26.12
N ASN A 160 4.98 2.37 -26.49
CA ASN A 160 3.84 3.28 -26.38
C ASN A 160 2.82 2.99 -27.48
N TYR A 161 3.28 2.70 -28.70
CA TYR A 161 2.42 2.25 -29.81
C TYR A 161 1.68 0.96 -29.45
N PHE A 162 2.39 -0.03 -28.89
CA PHE A 162 1.77 -1.27 -28.42
C PHE A 162 0.71 -1.02 -27.34
N ARG A 163 1.03 -0.21 -26.32
CA ARG A 163 0.08 0.12 -25.24
C ARG A 163 -1.17 0.83 -25.73
N LYS A 164 -1.07 1.58 -26.83
CA LYS A 164 -2.17 2.36 -27.39
C LYS A 164 -3.08 1.52 -28.28
N ASP A 165 -2.49 0.75 -29.18
CA ASP A 165 -3.24 -0.15 -30.07
C ASP A 165 -2.42 -1.40 -30.39
N PRO A 166 -2.60 -2.49 -29.62
CA PRO A 166 -1.92 -3.76 -29.89
C PRO A 166 -2.25 -4.35 -31.27
N ARG A 167 -3.45 -4.09 -31.81
CA ARG A 167 -3.87 -4.65 -33.11
C ARG A 167 -3.10 -3.99 -34.23
N LEU A 168 -3.08 -2.65 -34.23
CA LEU A 168 -2.28 -1.87 -35.18
C LEU A 168 -0.80 -2.27 -35.13
N PHE A 169 -0.27 -2.55 -33.94
CA PHE A 169 1.12 -2.97 -33.76
C PHE A 169 1.45 -4.27 -34.51
N HIS A 170 0.51 -5.22 -34.53
CA HIS A 170 0.66 -6.47 -35.28
C HIS A 170 0.38 -6.31 -36.77
N ASP A 171 -0.69 -5.60 -37.14
CA ASP A 171 -1.12 -5.42 -38.53
C ASP A 171 -0.11 -4.64 -39.37
N GLU A 172 0.68 -3.79 -38.74
CA GLU A 172 1.68 -2.95 -39.40
C GLU A 172 3.13 -3.45 -39.16
N ASP A 173 3.35 -4.73 -38.87
CA ASP A 173 4.69 -5.35 -38.76
C ASP A 173 5.68 -4.64 -37.80
N LEU A 174 5.18 -3.93 -36.78
CA LEU A 174 6.05 -3.24 -35.81
C LEU A 174 6.79 -4.23 -34.89
N CYS A 175 6.29 -5.47 -34.78
CA CYS A 175 7.00 -6.57 -34.13
C CYS A 175 8.33 -6.89 -34.83
N ASP A 176 8.32 -6.95 -36.17
CA ASP A 176 9.53 -7.26 -36.94
C ASP A 176 10.55 -6.12 -36.83
N LEU A 177 10.09 -4.87 -36.91
CA LEU A 177 10.93 -3.70 -36.67
C LEU A 177 11.59 -3.74 -35.28
N LEU A 178 10.82 -4.08 -34.23
CA LEU A 178 11.38 -4.19 -32.89
C LEU A 178 12.42 -5.30 -32.79
N ARG A 179 12.16 -6.47 -33.41
CA ARG A 179 13.11 -7.58 -33.47
C ARG A 179 14.41 -7.15 -34.16
N ASP A 180 14.33 -6.44 -35.27
CA ASP A 180 15.51 -5.97 -36.00
C ASP A 180 16.34 -4.99 -35.15
N LEU A 181 15.68 -4.09 -34.42
CA LEU A 181 16.33 -3.15 -33.49
C LEU A 181 16.98 -3.84 -32.28
N VAL A 182 16.53 -5.02 -31.88
CA VAL A 182 17.19 -5.81 -30.82
C VAL A 182 18.55 -6.34 -31.31
N PHE A 183 18.69 -6.65 -32.59
CA PHE A 183 19.94 -7.14 -33.19
C PHE A 183 20.84 -6.03 -33.77
N ASP A 184 20.57 -4.77 -33.42
CA ASP A 184 21.33 -3.61 -33.89
C ASP A 184 22.83 -3.69 -33.56
N GLU A 185 23.64 -2.99 -34.34
CA GLU A 185 25.08 -2.85 -34.11
C GLU A 185 25.37 -2.01 -32.87
N ASP A 186 24.55 -0.98 -32.62
CA ASP A 186 24.70 -0.10 -31.46
C ASP A 186 24.07 -0.71 -30.20
N ALA A 187 24.86 -0.72 -29.14
CA ALA A 187 24.45 -1.36 -27.90
C ALA A 187 23.36 -0.57 -27.14
N GLY A 188 23.30 0.75 -27.31
CA GLY A 188 22.27 1.59 -26.71
C GLY A 188 20.91 1.39 -27.38
N VAL A 189 20.89 1.23 -28.70
CA VAL A 189 19.67 0.85 -29.44
C VAL A 189 19.16 -0.52 -28.99
N CYS A 190 20.06 -1.51 -28.91
CA CYS A 190 19.74 -2.85 -28.43
C CYS A 190 19.14 -2.84 -27.01
N ALA A 191 19.74 -2.11 -26.07
CA ALA A 191 19.23 -2.00 -24.69
C ALA A 191 17.84 -1.34 -24.64
N SER A 192 17.62 -0.26 -25.38
CA SER A 192 16.29 0.38 -25.51
C SER A 192 15.25 -0.55 -26.13
N ALA A 193 15.62 -1.28 -27.18
CA ALA A 193 14.74 -2.26 -27.82
C ALA A 193 14.37 -3.39 -26.85
N LEU A 194 15.33 -3.94 -26.11
CA LEU A 194 15.09 -4.95 -25.08
C LEU A 194 14.17 -4.44 -23.94
N ASN A 195 14.32 -3.19 -23.51
CA ASN A 195 13.40 -2.57 -22.54
C ASN A 195 11.96 -2.48 -23.08
N SER A 196 11.81 -2.17 -24.38
CA SER A 196 10.50 -2.17 -25.03
C SER A 196 9.96 -3.58 -25.18
N VAL A 197 10.78 -4.57 -25.54
CA VAL A 197 10.41 -6.00 -25.57
C VAL A 197 9.92 -6.43 -24.19
N GLN A 198 10.66 -6.14 -23.12
CA GLN A 198 10.27 -6.47 -21.75
C GLN A 198 8.86 -5.97 -21.39
N ALA A 199 8.51 -4.76 -21.83
CA ALA A 199 7.21 -4.17 -21.56
C ALA A 199 6.05 -4.86 -22.31
N ILE A 200 6.31 -5.51 -23.45
CA ILE A 200 5.30 -6.16 -24.31
C ILE A 200 5.37 -7.69 -24.26
N GLU A 201 6.42 -8.26 -23.68
CA GLU A 201 6.78 -9.69 -23.75
C GLU A 201 5.65 -10.61 -23.28
N LYS A 202 4.87 -10.18 -22.28
CA LYS A 202 3.74 -10.94 -21.72
C LYS A 202 2.66 -11.25 -22.75
N GLU A 203 2.52 -10.44 -23.79
CA GLU A 203 1.45 -10.53 -24.77
C GLU A 203 1.93 -11.03 -26.14
N THR A 204 3.15 -10.66 -26.55
CA THR A 204 3.60 -10.84 -27.95
C THR A 204 4.72 -11.86 -28.16
N ARG A 205 5.55 -12.15 -27.13
CA ARG A 205 6.75 -13.01 -27.23
C ARG A 205 7.57 -12.75 -28.51
N VAL A 206 8.01 -11.51 -28.70
CA VAL A 206 8.70 -11.08 -29.94
C VAL A 206 10.00 -11.86 -30.18
N LEU A 207 10.72 -12.20 -29.12
CA LEU A 207 11.99 -12.93 -29.21
C LEU A 207 11.81 -14.43 -28.96
N SER A 208 12.44 -15.25 -29.81
CA SER A 208 12.52 -16.69 -29.56
C SER A 208 13.56 -16.99 -28.48
N THR A 209 13.45 -18.14 -27.81
CA THR A 209 14.43 -18.56 -26.79
C THR A 209 15.85 -18.66 -27.38
N LYS A 210 15.97 -19.02 -28.67
CA LYS A 210 17.26 -19.08 -29.39
C LYS A 210 17.87 -17.69 -29.54
N ASP A 211 17.05 -16.70 -29.91
CA ASP A 211 17.48 -15.30 -30.08
C ASP A 211 18.02 -14.74 -28.76
N ILE A 212 17.31 -15.02 -27.66
CA ILE A 212 17.73 -14.62 -26.31
C ILE A 212 19.08 -15.22 -25.96
N TYR A 213 19.32 -16.51 -26.22
CA TYR A 213 20.63 -17.14 -25.95
C TYR A 213 21.76 -16.54 -26.79
N ILE A 214 21.52 -16.22 -28.07
CA ILE A 214 22.51 -15.58 -28.93
C ILE A 214 22.87 -14.19 -28.39
N LEU A 215 21.86 -13.39 -28.05
CA LEU A 215 22.04 -12.06 -27.49
C LEU A 215 22.74 -12.12 -26.13
N PHE A 216 22.39 -13.08 -25.29
CA PHE A 216 22.98 -13.29 -23.98
C PHE A 216 24.46 -13.65 -24.09
N GLY A 217 24.81 -14.58 -24.98
CA GLY A 217 26.20 -14.93 -25.26
C GLY A 217 27.01 -13.75 -25.83
N LYS A 218 26.43 -12.92 -26.70
CA LYS A 218 27.05 -11.69 -27.20
C LYS A 218 27.26 -10.68 -26.07
N ALA A 219 26.26 -10.47 -25.22
CA ALA A 219 26.28 -9.51 -24.12
C ALA A 219 27.30 -9.87 -23.04
N ILE A 220 27.46 -11.16 -22.71
CA ILE A 220 28.51 -11.63 -21.79
C ILE A 220 29.91 -11.32 -22.38
N LYS A 221 30.12 -11.60 -23.67
CA LYS A 221 31.41 -11.38 -24.34
C LYS A 221 31.77 -9.89 -24.43
N THR A 222 30.79 -9.03 -24.71
CA THR A 222 31.02 -7.58 -24.81
C THR A 222 31.06 -6.90 -23.45
N GLY A 223 30.52 -7.52 -22.40
CA GLY A 223 30.45 -6.96 -21.05
C GLY A 223 29.51 -5.74 -20.93
N ASN A 224 28.58 -5.56 -21.87
CA ASN A 224 27.67 -4.42 -21.82
C ASN A 224 26.59 -4.61 -20.74
N ARG A 225 26.72 -3.82 -19.68
CA ARG A 225 25.86 -3.89 -18.48
C ARG A 225 24.40 -3.53 -18.73
N GLU A 226 24.14 -2.62 -19.67
CA GLU A 226 22.77 -2.16 -19.95
C GLU A 226 21.99 -3.25 -20.68
N ILE A 227 22.59 -3.84 -21.72
CA ILE A 227 22.02 -4.99 -22.43
C ILE A 227 21.81 -6.16 -21.47
N LEU A 228 22.81 -6.50 -20.65
CA LEU A 228 22.70 -7.59 -19.69
C LEU A 228 21.56 -7.37 -18.68
N GLY A 229 21.44 -6.16 -18.13
CA GLY A 229 20.37 -5.84 -17.18
C GLY A 229 18.98 -5.96 -17.78
N SER A 230 18.76 -5.40 -18.97
CA SER A 230 17.48 -5.51 -19.69
C SER A 230 17.17 -6.94 -20.12
N LEU A 231 18.17 -7.68 -20.61
CA LEU A 231 18.00 -9.05 -21.08
C LEU A 231 17.69 -10.02 -19.93
N LEU A 232 18.37 -9.90 -18.79
CA LEU A 232 18.07 -10.70 -17.60
C LEU A 232 16.66 -10.43 -17.08
N GLU A 233 16.15 -9.21 -17.25
CA GLU A 233 14.77 -8.87 -16.87
C GLU A 233 13.75 -9.55 -17.80
N VAL A 234 14.04 -9.60 -19.11
CA VAL A 234 13.24 -10.38 -20.08
C VAL A 234 13.29 -11.87 -19.74
N MET A 235 14.47 -12.41 -19.41
CA MET A 235 14.65 -13.81 -19.05
C MET A 235 13.92 -14.19 -17.75
N ASN A 236 13.93 -13.31 -16.74
CA ASN A 236 13.21 -13.53 -15.48
C ASN A 236 11.70 -13.67 -15.68
N ASN A 237 11.10 -12.95 -16.63
CA ASN A 237 9.68 -13.11 -16.98
C ASN A 237 9.37 -14.44 -17.71
N ARG A 238 10.40 -15.17 -18.13
CA ARG A 238 10.30 -16.43 -18.89
C ARG A 238 11.19 -17.51 -18.28
N ALA A 239 11.35 -17.51 -16.96
CA ALA A 239 12.26 -18.41 -16.26
C ALA A 239 12.02 -19.90 -16.62
N GLU A 240 10.75 -20.29 -16.82
CA GLU A 240 10.35 -21.65 -17.21
C GLU A 240 10.91 -22.10 -18.57
N ASP A 241 11.22 -21.16 -19.48
CA ASP A 241 11.73 -21.48 -20.82
C ASP A 241 13.23 -21.80 -20.82
N PHE A 242 13.94 -21.56 -19.71
CA PHE A 242 15.38 -21.76 -19.59
C PHE A 242 15.70 -22.93 -18.65
N LEU A 243 16.38 -23.95 -19.18
CA LEU A 243 16.69 -25.17 -18.43
C LEU A 243 18.11 -25.19 -17.82
N ASP A 244 19.00 -24.32 -18.28
CA ASP A 244 20.41 -24.29 -17.86
C ASP A 244 20.79 -22.93 -17.25
N ALA A 245 21.16 -22.96 -15.97
CA ALA A 245 21.63 -21.80 -15.21
C ALA A 245 23.17 -21.63 -15.25
N ALA A 246 23.92 -22.58 -15.81
CA ALA A 246 25.39 -22.50 -15.88
C ALA A 246 25.92 -21.22 -16.56
N PRO A 247 25.30 -20.69 -17.64
CA PRO A 247 25.72 -19.44 -18.26
C PRO A 247 25.58 -18.20 -17.37
N LEU A 248 24.80 -18.27 -16.28
CA LEU A 248 24.59 -17.17 -15.33
C LEU A 248 25.71 -17.09 -14.28
N VAL A 249 26.42 -18.19 -14.01
CA VAL A 249 27.46 -18.25 -12.96
C VAL A 249 28.60 -17.25 -13.21
N PRO A 250 29.12 -17.06 -14.44
CA PRO A 250 30.11 -16.02 -14.71
C PRO A 250 29.59 -14.60 -14.40
N LEU A 251 28.29 -14.35 -14.55
CA LEU A 251 27.69 -13.04 -14.26
C LEU A 251 27.67 -12.74 -12.77
N LEU A 252 27.53 -13.76 -11.92
CA LEU A 252 27.64 -13.62 -10.46
C LEU A 252 29.05 -13.14 -10.03
N ARG A 253 30.06 -13.35 -10.88
CA ARG A 253 31.42 -12.83 -10.68
C ARG A 253 31.61 -11.42 -11.24
N SER A 254 30.82 -11.01 -12.23
CA SER A 254 30.98 -9.73 -12.93
C SER A 254 30.14 -8.62 -12.29
N CYS A 255 30.81 -7.64 -11.69
CA CYS A 255 30.23 -6.71 -10.72
C CYS A 255 29.26 -5.66 -11.29
N SER A 256 28.02 -5.71 -10.79
CA SER A 256 27.20 -4.59 -10.30
C SER A 256 26.03 -5.21 -9.50
N LEU A 257 25.58 -4.58 -8.40
CA LEU A 257 24.56 -5.18 -7.52
C LEU A 257 23.25 -5.51 -8.26
N ARG A 258 22.87 -4.68 -9.24
CA ARG A 258 21.66 -4.88 -10.06
C ARG A 258 21.75 -6.15 -10.91
N ILE A 259 22.82 -6.30 -11.69
CA ILE A 259 23.02 -7.49 -12.55
C ILE A 259 23.15 -8.74 -11.69
N PHE A 260 23.88 -8.64 -10.57
CA PHE A 260 24.03 -9.74 -9.62
C PHE A 260 22.66 -10.23 -9.14
N ARG A 261 21.81 -9.31 -8.64
CA ARG A 261 20.47 -9.65 -8.14
C ARG A 261 19.59 -10.28 -9.23
N GLN A 262 19.57 -9.70 -10.43
CA GLN A 262 18.75 -10.22 -11.53
C GLN A 262 19.22 -11.60 -12.00
N ALA A 263 20.53 -11.82 -12.06
CA ALA A 263 21.12 -13.11 -12.44
C ALA A 263 20.92 -14.16 -11.35
N SER A 264 21.03 -13.80 -10.07
CA SER A 264 20.81 -14.71 -8.96
C SER A 264 19.35 -15.11 -8.83
N ASP A 265 18.41 -14.18 -8.99
CA ASP A 265 16.97 -14.47 -8.97
C ASP A 265 16.58 -15.43 -10.11
N LEU A 266 17.16 -15.25 -11.30
CA LEU A 266 16.98 -16.16 -12.43
C LEU A 266 17.62 -17.53 -12.18
N ALA A 267 18.83 -17.58 -11.63
CA ALA A 267 19.50 -18.84 -11.35
C ALA A 267 18.74 -19.68 -10.31
N ILE A 268 18.19 -19.03 -9.27
CA ILE A 268 17.42 -19.68 -8.21
C ILE A 268 16.05 -20.15 -8.72
N SER A 269 15.43 -19.42 -9.64
CA SER A 269 14.14 -19.82 -10.23
C SER A 269 14.29 -21.01 -11.17
N ILE A 270 15.40 -21.12 -11.90
CA ILE A 270 15.72 -22.29 -12.74
C ILE A 270 16.10 -23.50 -11.89
N ASP A 271 17.10 -23.34 -11.00
CA ASP A 271 17.56 -24.41 -10.11
C ASP A 271 17.84 -23.89 -8.69
N PRO A 272 17.02 -24.29 -7.70
CA PRO A 272 17.20 -23.94 -6.30
C PRO A 272 18.56 -24.32 -5.68
N SER A 273 19.31 -25.24 -6.30
CA SER A 273 20.63 -25.69 -5.84
C SER A 273 21.68 -24.58 -5.91
N TYR A 274 21.48 -23.55 -6.75
CA TYR A 274 22.41 -22.43 -6.90
C TYR A 274 22.39 -21.45 -5.72
N ARG A 275 21.46 -21.57 -4.75
CA ARG A 275 21.37 -20.67 -3.59
C ARG A 275 22.68 -20.55 -2.81
N GLN A 276 23.41 -21.66 -2.64
CA GLN A 276 24.70 -21.64 -1.93
C GLN A 276 25.74 -20.83 -2.71
N ILE A 277 25.86 -21.08 -4.02
CA ILE A 277 26.81 -20.38 -4.90
C ILE A 277 26.49 -18.89 -4.93
N VAL A 278 25.21 -18.53 -5.05
CA VAL A 278 24.74 -17.13 -5.00
C VAL A 278 25.16 -16.48 -3.69
N PHE A 279 24.92 -17.12 -2.55
CA PHE A 279 25.29 -16.56 -1.25
C PHE A 279 26.80 -16.40 -1.08
N ASP A 280 27.60 -17.35 -1.57
CA ASP A 280 29.06 -17.25 -1.49
C ASP A 280 29.61 -16.07 -2.31
N HIS A 281 29.01 -15.75 -3.45
CA HIS A 281 29.35 -14.54 -4.21
C HIS A 281 28.77 -13.27 -3.58
N LEU A 282 27.60 -13.35 -2.93
CA LEU A 282 26.96 -12.23 -2.22
C LEU A 282 27.85 -11.70 -1.09
N LYS A 283 28.62 -12.58 -0.41
CA LYS A 283 29.59 -12.19 0.63
C LYS A 283 30.57 -11.11 0.16
N GLY A 284 30.93 -11.10 -1.13
CA GLY A 284 31.80 -10.07 -1.71
C GLY A 284 31.22 -8.65 -1.65
N PHE A 285 29.89 -8.52 -1.57
CA PHE A 285 29.17 -7.24 -1.51
C PHE A 285 28.90 -6.75 -0.08
N LEU A 286 29.27 -7.51 0.96
CA LEU A 286 29.06 -7.10 2.36
C LEU A 286 29.93 -5.90 2.79
N ASN A 287 30.95 -5.56 1.99
CA ASN A 287 31.81 -4.39 2.20
C ASN A 287 31.42 -3.18 1.33
N SER A 288 30.23 -3.20 0.72
CA SER A 288 29.71 -2.09 -0.09
C SER A 288 29.35 -0.85 0.74
N LYS A 289 29.04 0.26 0.06
CA LYS A 289 28.58 1.51 0.70
C LYS A 289 27.30 1.27 1.49
N ASP A 290 27.03 2.11 2.50
CA ASP A 290 25.92 1.91 3.45
C ASP A 290 24.55 1.64 2.80
N GLU A 291 24.16 2.39 1.77
CA GLU A 291 22.86 2.24 1.09
C GLU A 291 22.77 0.92 0.30
N GLU A 292 23.85 0.56 -0.39
CA GLU A 292 23.96 -0.70 -1.13
C GLU A 292 24.02 -1.89 -0.16
N LEU A 293 24.73 -1.74 0.96
CA LEU A 293 24.85 -2.75 2.00
C LEU A 293 23.48 -3.12 2.57
N TYR A 294 22.59 -2.15 2.78
CA TYR A 294 21.24 -2.46 3.24
C TYR A 294 20.49 -3.38 2.27
N LEU A 295 20.57 -3.10 0.96
CA LEU A 295 19.94 -3.92 -0.09
C LEU A 295 20.58 -5.32 -0.17
N VAL A 296 21.89 -5.41 0.01
CA VAL A 296 22.64 -6.67 0.08
C VAL A 296 22.19 -7.50 1.28
N LEU A 297 22.06 -6.88 2.46
CA LEU A 297 21.62 -7.55 3.68
C LEU A 297 20.15 -8.00 3.60
N ASP A 298 19.29 -7.19 2.97
CA ASP A 298 17.90 -7.55 2.70
C ASP A 298 17.80 -8.78 1.80
N TYR A 299 18.59 -8.80 0.74
CA TYR A 299 18.67 -9.98 -0.13
C TYR A 299 19.26 -11.19 0.59
N ALA A 300 20.33 -10.99 1.36
CA ALA A 300 20.95 -12.06 2.15
C ALA A 300 19.92 -12.70 3.09
N GLU A 301 19.14 -11.89 3.81
CA GLU A 301 18.11 -12.36 4.74
C GLU A 301 17.10 -13.32 4.09
N SER A 302 16.75 -13.10 2.82
CA SER A 302 15.84 -13.97 2.06
C SER A 302 16.43 -15.33 1.68
N LEU A 303 17.76 -15.46 1.70
CA LEU A 303 18.47 -16.68 1.31
C LEU A 303 18.89 -17.55 2.51
N LEU A 304 18.93 -17.00 3.72
CA LEU A 304 19.52 -17.65 4.91
C LEU A 304 18.85 -18.99 5.26
N ASP A 305 17.54 -19.13 5.05
CA ASP A 305 16.77 -20.33 5.43
C ASP A 305 17.21 -21.59 4.65
N HIS A 306 17.91 -21.42 3.53
CA HIS A 306 18.25 -22.50 2.59
C HIS A 306 19.75 -22.65 2.34
N VAL A 307 20.59 -21.93 3.08
CA VAL A 307 22.03 -21.81 2.81
C VAL A 307 22.85 -22.10 4.05
N LYS A 308 24.04 -22.70 3.89
CA LYS A 308 25.02 -22.82 4.96
C LYS A 308 25.89 -21.58 5.02
N TYR A 309 25.90 -20.93 6.17
CA TYR A 309 26.69 -19.73 6.42
C TYR A 309 27.22 -19.68 7.85
N ASP A 310 28.28 -18.89 8.03
CA ASP A 310 28.85 -18.54 9.31
C ASP A 310 28.43 -17.12 9.68
N ASN A 311 28.00 -16.92 10.92
CA ASN A 311 27.54 -15.62 11.39
C ASN A 311 28.65 -14.56 11.47
N SER A 312 29.93 -14.96 11.37
CA SER A 312 31.08 -14.05 11.31
C SER A 312 31.00 -13.06 10.13
N CYS A 313 30.30 -13.42 9.04
CA CYS A 313 30.09 -12.54 7.89
C CYS A 313 29.25 -11.30 8.23
N PHE A 314 28.42 -11.35 9.28
CA PHE A 314 27.50 -10.28 9.66
C PHE A 314 27.99 -9.48 10.87
N ALA A 315 29.31 -9.41 11.08
CA ALA A 315 29.92 -8.59 12.12
C ALA A 315 29.50 -7.12 12.00
N ILE A 316 29.23 -6.49 13.14
CA ILE A 316 28.71 -5.14 13.22
C ILE A 316 29.86 -4.19 13.53
N TYR A 317 30.13 -3.26 12.62
CA TYR A 317 31.23 -2.30 12.79
C TYR A 317 30.70 -0.99 13.37
N HIS A 318 31.57 -0.27 14.10
CA HIS A 318 31.23 1.05 14.62
C HIS A 318 30.93 2.08 13.52
N SER A 319 31.53 1.91 12.33
CA SER A 319 31.31 2.72 11.14
C SER A 319 29.95 2.54 10.50
N ASP A 320 29.24 1.43 10.77
CA ASP A 320 27.99 1.10 10.10
C ASP A 320 26.88 2.11 10.49
N ARG A 321 26.05 2.50 9.53
CA ARG A 321 24.84 3.28 9.82
C ARG A 321 23.86 2.48 10.67
N LYS A 322 23.06 3.20 11.47
CA LYS A 322 22.07 2.61 12.39
C LYS A 322 21.16 1.56 11.74
N TYR A 323 20.64 1.83 10.54
CA TYR A 323 19.77 0.89 9.84
C TYR A 323 20.49 -0.41 9.42
N ASN A 324 21.78 -0.33 9.06
CA ASN A 324 22.60 -1.50 8.74
C ASN A 324 22.91 -2.33 10.00
N LYS A 325 23.23 -1.67 11.12
CA LYS A 325 23.41 -2.34 12.42
C LYS A 325 22.16 -3.11 12.83
N ILE A 326 20.98 -2.48 12.71
CA ILE A 326 19.69 -3.12 13.00
C ILE A 326 19.47 -4.34 12.11
N LYS A 327 19.71 -4.22 10.80
CA LYS A 327 19.52 -5.34 9.86
C LYS A 327 20.48 -6.50 10.15
N LYS A 328 21.76 -6.22 10.43
CA LYS A 328 22.75 -7.23 10.86
C LYS A 328 22.34 -7.90 12.18
N LEU A 329 21.86 -7.13 13.17
CA LEU A 329 21.35 -7.70 14.43
C LEU A 329 20.22 -8.70 14.18
N LYS A 330 19.22 -8.34 13.37
CA LYS A 330 18.11 -9.24 13.02
C LYS A 330 18.60 -10.54 12.40
N ILE A 331 19.58 -10.47 11.50
CA ILE A 331 20.20 -11.64 10.87
C ILE A 331 20.90 -12.53 11.92
N LEU A 332 21.62 -11.93 12.87
CA LEU A 332 22.29 -12.66 13.97
C LEU A 332 21.30 -13.37 14.90
N PHE A 333 20.08 -12.82 15.10
CA PHE A 333 19.04 -13.46 15.90
C PHE A 333 18.37 -14.65 15.21
N LYS A 334 18.37 -14.73 13.86
CA LYS A 334 17.83 -15.90 13.15
C LYS A 334 18.60 -17.19 13.44
N ARG A 335 19.92 -17.09 13.64
CA ARG A 335 20.78 -18.22 13.99
C ARG A 335 21.76 -17.83 15.10
N LEU A 336 21.46 -18.28 16.31
CA LEU A 336 22.25 -17.97 17.50
C LEU A 336 23.44 -18.91 17.65
N ASP A 337 24.61 -18.45 17.22
CA ASP A 337 25.90 -19.13 17.47
C ASP A 337 26.67 -18.40 18.60
N SER A 338 27.76 -19.00 19.11
CA SER A 338 28.61 -18.37 20.14
C SER A 338 29.15 -16.99 19.71
N ILE A 339 29.48 -16.85 18.42
CA ILE A 339 29.91 -15.58 17.81
C ILE A 339 28.77 -14.57 17.83
N SER A 340 27.57 -14.95 17.37
CA SER A 340 26.38 -14.08 17.36
C SER A 340 26.07 -13.55 18.75
N VAL A 341 26.11 -14.42 19.77
CA VAL A 341 25.86 -14.03 21.16
C VAL A 341 26.90 -13.02 21.66
N SER A 342 28.18 -13.24 21.37
CA SER A 342 29.23 -12.30 21.76
C SER A 342 29.07 -10.94 21.09
N GLU A 343 28.68 -10.92 19.82
CA GLU A 343 28.46 -9.70 19.05
C GLU A 343 27.23 -8.93 19.56
N ILE A 344 26.12 -9.61 19.79
CA ILE A 344 24.90 -9.00 20.36
C ILE A 344 25.20 -8.37 21.73
N LYS A 345 25.98 -9.06 22.58
CA LYS A 345 26.41 -8.50 23.88
C LYS A 345 27.30 -7.27 23.73
N ASN A 346 28.18 -7.23 22.73
CA ASN A 346 28.98 -6.05 22.43
C ASN A 346 28.10 -4.86 22.01
N GLN A 347 27.08 -5.11 21.19
CA GLN A 347 26.13 -4.07 20.74
C GLN A 347 25.19 -3.58 21.84
N CYS A 348 25.04 -4.30 22.96
CA CYS A 348 24.29 -3.82 24.13
C CYS A 348 24.93 -2.59 24.80
N ARG A 349 26.15 -2.19 24.42
CA ARG A 349 26.76 -0.93 24.86
C ARG A 349 26.16 0.29 24.16
N ASP A 350 25.56 0.10 22.99
CA ASP A 350 24.91 1.18 22.23
C ASP A 350 23.47 1.34 22.74
N GLU A 351 23.22 2.42 23.46
CA GLU A 351 21.91 2.69 24.09
C GLU A 351 20.78 2.74 23.06
N GLU A 352 21.04 3.14 21.81
CA GLU A 352 20.00 3.25 20.77
C GLU A 352 19.55 1.91 20.20
N LEU A 353 20.32 0.85 20.37
CA LEU A 353 20.01 -0.49 19.84
C LEU A 353 19.30 -1.37 20.86
N LEU A 354 19.27 -0.97 22.14
CA LEU A 354 18.72 -1.77 23.24
C LEU A 354 17.26 -2.18 23.03
N GLY A 355 16.39 -1.26 22.58
CA GLY A 355 14.98 -1.58 22.31
C GLY A 355 14.82 -2.61 21.19
N VAL A 356 15.66 -2.52 20.15
CA VAL A 356 15.66 -3.48 19.03
C VAL A 356 16.19 -4.84 19.49
N ILE A 357 17.30 -4.87 20.24
CA ILE A 357 17.88 -6.10 20.79
C ILE A 357 16.87 -6.82 21.68
N LEU A 358 16.16 -6.09 22.54
CA LEU A 358 15.12 -6.68 23.40
C LEU A 358 13.96 -7.23 22.57
N LYS A 359 13.51 -6.52 21.54
CA LYS A 359 12.43 -7.00 20.69
C LYS A 359 12.79 -8.31 19.99
N GLU A 360 13.95 -8.35 19.34
CA GLU A 360 14.39 -9.53 18.60
C GLU A 360 14.74 -10.69 19.54
N SER A 361 15.21 -10.41 20.76
CA SER A 361 15.47 -11.45 21.76
C SER A 361 14.20 -12.09 22.32
N LEU A 362 13.11 -11.32 22.47
CA LEU A 362 11.79 -11.83 22.81
C LEU A 362 11.23 -12.72 21.70
N ILE A 363 11.38 -12.32 20.44
CA ILE A 363 10.94 -13.11 19.26
C ILE A 363 11.72 -14.43 19.17
N ALA A 364 13.03 -14.40 19.42
CA ALA A 364 13.89 -15.59 19.39
C ALA A 364 13.84 -16.44 20.68
N ASP A 365 13.07 -16.03 21.70
CA ASP A 365 13.06 -16.60 23.08
C ASP A 365 14.48 -16.80 23.68
N TYR A 366 15.39 -15.85 23.42
CA TYR A 366 16.77 -15.90 23.92
C TYR A 366 17.01 -14.85 25.01
N LEU A 367 17.31 -15.30 26.23
CA LEU A 367 17.42 -14.45 27.40
C LEU A 367 18.67 -13.55 27.35
N ILE A 368 18.45 -12.24 27.24
CA ILE A 368 19.49 -11.20 27.29
C ILE A 368 19.13 -10.25 28.44
N GLU A 369 20.02 -10.15 29.43
CA GLU A 369 19.77 -9.36 30.65
C GLU A 369 20.20 -7.90 30.51
N GLU A 370 21.15 -7.63 29.62
CA GLU A 370 21.82 -6.36 29.44
C GLU A 370 20.85 -5.19 29.19
N PRO A 371 19.79 -5.29 28.36
CA PRO A 371 18.81 -4.23 28.18
C PRO A 371 18.14 -3.77 29.49
N PHE A 372 17.86 -4.68 30.42
CA PHE A 372 17.19 -4.36 31.68
C PHE A 372 18.07 -3.61 32.69
N LYS A 373 19.39 -3.55 32.47
CA LYS A 373 20.32 -2.81 33.36
C LYS A 373 20.27 -1.30 33.13
N TYR A 374 19.78 -0.85 31.98
CA TYR A 374 19.77 0.57 31.57
C TYR A 374 18.46 1.27 31.96
N ILE A 375 18.32 1.60 33.25
CA ILE A 375 17.10 2.22 33.82
C ILE A 375 16.72 3.54 33.13
N ARG A 376 17.68 4.29 32.58
CA ARG A 376 17.42 5.58 31.88
C ARG A 376 16.53 5.44 30.64
N LYS A 377 16.46 4.25 30.04
CA LYS A 377 15.62 3.96 28.87
C LYS A 377 14.41 3.10 29.21
N ALA A 378 13.91 3.22 30.43
CA ALA A 378 12.81 2.39 30.91
C ALA A 378 11.57 2.49 30.02
N ASP A 379 11.22 3.68 29.52
CA ASP A 379 10.06 3.88 28.64
C ASP A 379 10.18 3.13 27.30
N GLU A 380 11.38 3.09 26.71
CA GLU A 380 11.63 2.35 25.46
C GLU A 380 11.45 0.84 25.68
N ILE A 381 12.00 0.32 26.78
CA ILE A 381 11.86 -1.09 27.19
C ILE A 381 10.40 -1.45 27.46
N ILE A 382 9.67 -0.58 28.18
CA ILE A 382 8.25 -0.76 28.50
C ILE A 382 7.40 -0.80 27.23
N ARG A 383 7.69 0.06 26.25
CA ARG A 383 7.02 0.03 24.93
C ARG A 383 7.20 -1.30 24.23
N VAL A 384 8.44 -1.82 24.20
CA VAL A 384 8.77 -3.11 23.55
C VAL A 384 8.10 -4.28 24.26
N LEU A 385 8.18 -4.35 25.60
CA LEU A 385 7.53 -5.41 26.38
C LEU A 385 6.00 -5.41 26.20
N TYR A 386 5.40 -4.23 26.09
CA TYR A 386 3.97 -4.11 25.89
C TYR A 386 3.54 -4.49 24.45
N SER A 387 4.38 -4.27 23.44
CA SER A 387 4.06 -4.67 22.06
C SER A 387 3.98 -6.18 21.85
N GLU A 388 4.65 -7.01 22.66
CA GLU A 388 4.71 -8.47 22.47
C GLU A 388 3.54 -9.21 23.13
N ASP A 389 2.77 -9.99 22.36
CA ASP A 389 1.50 -10.61 22.80
C ASP A 389 1.68 -11.77 23.78
N ALA A 390 2.76 -12.54 23.61
CA ALA A 390 3.11 -13.66 24.46
C ALA A 390 4.60 -13.59 24.82
N ILE A 391 4.90 -13.31 26.08
CA ILE A 391 6.26 -13.39 26.63
C ILE A 391 6.39 -14.70 27.40
N SER A 392 7.45 -15.45 27.11
CA SER A 392 7.79 -16.71 27.77
C SER A 392 8.02 -16.51 29.29
N GLU A 393 7.61 -17.50 30.11
CA GLU A 393 7.72 -17.43 31.57
C GLU A 393 9.16 -17.24 32.05
N LYS A 394 10.16 -17.62 31.25
CA LYS A 394 11.59 -17.43 31.55
C LYS A 394 11.97 -15.96 31.80
N TRP A 395 11.25 -15.02 31.20
CA TRP A 395 11.52 -13.59 31.31
C TRP A 395 10.86 -12.95 32.53
N SER A 396 9.89 -13.62 33.16
CA SER A 396 9.06 -13.06 34.22
C SER A 396 9.87 -12.47 35.39
N GLY A 397 10.88 -13.19 35.87
CA GLY A 397 11.72 -12.73 36.98
C GLY A 397 12.64 -11.55 36.63
N LEU A 398 13.09 -11.43 35.37
CA LEU A 398 13.87 -10.27 34.92
C LEU A 398 12.98 -9.04 34.74
N ILE A 399 11.81 -9.23 34.15
CA ILE A 399 10.81 -8.17 33.96
C ILE A 399 10.37 -7.64 35.32
N GLU A 400 10.12 -8.52 36.29
CA GLU A 400 9.77 -8.11 37.65
C GLU A 400 10.85 -7.24 38.30
N LYS A 401 12.11 -7.71 38.31
CA LYS A 401 13.24 -6.94 38.86
C LYS A 401 13.38 -5.57 38.20
N PHE A 402 13.23 -5.52 36.88
CA PHE A 402 13.27 -4.27 36.12
C PHE A 402 12.11 -3.33 36.49
N LEU A 403 10.87 -3.82 36.50
CA LEU A 403 9.69 -3.01 36.84
C LEU A 403 9.75 -2.46 38.27
N MET A 404 10.32 -3.21 39.21
CA MET A 404 10.55 -2.76 40.59
C MET A 404 11.64 -1.68 40.70
N SER A 405 12.60 -1.67 39.78
CA SER A 405 13.70 -0.70 39.75
C SER A 405 13.41 0.58 38.97
N ALA A 406 12.40 0.56 38.10
CA ALA A 406 12.02 1.68 37.24
C ALA A 406 11.51 2.88 38.05
N ARG A 407 11.97 4.08 37.68
CA ARG A 407 11.59 5.37 38.29
C ARG A 407 11.33 6.40 37.19
N GLU A 408 10.43 7.36 37.43
CA GLU A 408 10.14 8.48 36.53
C GLU A 408 9.61 8.07 35.13
N VAL A 409 8.80 7.01 35.09
CA VAL A 409 8.25 6.44 33.85
C VAL A 409 7.23 7.39 33.21
N GLN A 410 7.43 7.72 31.93
CA GLN A 410 6.49 8.52 31.12
C GLN A 410 5.37 7.66 30.53
N GLU A 411 5.67 6.42 30.11
CA GLU A 411 4.73 5.45 29.55
C GLU A 411 3.86 4.77 30.62
N ARG A 412 3.19 5.59 31.44
CA ARG A 412 2.49 5.22 32.68
C ARG A 412 1.39 4.17 32.44
N GLN A 413 0.63 4.27 31.36
CA GLN A 413 -0.43 3.32 31.00
C GLN A 413 0.10 1.90 30.77
N LYS A 414 1.17 1.79 29.97
CA LYS A 414 1.80 0.51 29.62
C LYS A 414 2.53 -0.09 30.82
N TYR A 415 3.20 0.75 31.60
CA TYR A 415 3.89 0.34 32.84
C TYR A 415 2.92 -0.26 33.86
N ILE A 416 1.81 0.40 34.17
CA ILE A 416 0.82 -0.10 35.13
C ILE A 416 0.24 -1.45 34.69
N TYR A 417 -0.03 -1.62 33.40
CA TYR A 417 -0.49 -2.89 32.84
C TYR A 417 0.55 -4.01 33.03
N LEU A 418 1.81 -3.76 32.68
CA LEU A 418 2.89 -4.75 32.84
C LEU A 418 3.12 -5.11 34.32
N CYS A 419 3.08 -4.13 35.23
CA CYS A 419 3.19 -4.37 36.67
C CYS A 419 2.10 -5.31 37.19
N GLY A 420 0.86 -5.17 36.69
CA GLY A 420 -0.26 -6.02 37.09
C GLY A 420 -0.10 -7.48 36.68
N ARG A 421 0.68 -7.74 35.63
CA ARG A 421 0.91 -9.08 35.09
C ARG A 421 2.12 -9.79 35.69
N TYR A 422 3.22 -9.07 35.94
CA TYR A 422 4.50 -9.69 36.29
C TYR A 422 4.93 -9.50 37.74
N VAL A 423 4.48 -8.46 38.45
CA VAL A 423 5.05 -8.11 39.76
C VAL A 423 4.28 -8.79 40.90
N HIS A 424 4.98 -9.18 41.97
CA HIS A 424 4.43 -9.78 43.19
C HIS A 424 4.34 -8.81 44.40
N GLU A 425 4.86 -7.59 44.28
CA GLU A 425 4.73 -6.51 45.26
C GLU A 425 4.30 -5.21 44.56
N ILE A 426 3.72 -4.25 45.28
CA ILE A 426 3.29 -2.98 44.65
C ILE A 426 4.52 -2.07 44.46
N PRO A 427 4.93 -1.73 43.22
CA PRO A 427 6.09 -0.85 43.02
C PRO A 427 5.84 0.55 43.58
N SER A 428 6.84 1.17 44.21
CA SER A 428 6.74 2.53 44.74
C SER A 428 6.38 3.57 43.67
N GLU A 429 6.77 3.32 42.42
CA GLU A 429 6.46 4.19 41.29
C GLU A 429 4.97 4.16 40.91
N VAL A 430 4.29 3.01 41.06
CA VAL A 430 2.83 2.92 40.87
C VAL A 430 2.09 3.76 41.91
N ILE A 431 2.57 3.76 43.16
CA ILE A 431 2.02 4.57 44.25
C ILE A 431 2.22 6.07 43.95
N ARG A 432 3.41 6.45 43.45
CA ARG A 432 3.69 7.82 43.02
C ARG A 432 2.77 8.26 41.87
N ILE A 433 2.62 7.44 40.83
CA ILE A 433 1.72 7.74 39.70
C ILE A 433 0.28 7.89 40.19
N GLN A 434 -0.17 7.04 41.12
CA GLN A 434 -1.50 7.17 41.74
C GLN A 434 -1.65 8.48 42.52
N SER A 435 -0.60 8.94 43.21
CA SER A 435 -0.61 10.20 43.95
C SER A 435 -0.70 11.45 43.07
N LEU A 436 -0.40 11.34 41.77
CA LEU A 436 -0.54 12.41 40.78
C LEU A 436 -2.00 12.61 40.30
N TYR A 437 -2.93 11.72 40.69
CA TYR A 437 -4.37 11.82 40.39
C TYR A 437 -4.72 12.07 38.91
N ILE A 438 -4.04 11.38 38.00
CA ILE A 438 -4.25 11.53 36.55
C ILE A 438 -5.56 10.79 36.15
N PRO A 439 -6.61 11.47 35.65
CA PRO A 439 -7.91 10.85 35.35
C PRO A 439 -7.86 9.75 34.29
N SER A 440 -6.94 9.86 33.32
CA SER A 440 -6.76 8.89 32.23
C SER A 440 -6.11 7.57 32.64
N LEU A 441 -5.63 7.44 33.89
CA LEU A 441 -4.99 6.24 34.44
C LEU A 441 -5.88 5.50 35.45
N VAL A 442 -7.09 6.02 35.71
CA VAL A 442 -7.99 5.54 36.76
C VAL A 442 -8.48 4.11 36.48
N ASN A 443 -8.79 3.79 35.22
CA ASN A 443 -9.24 2.45 34.83
C ASN A 443 -8.09 1.44 34.87
N GLU A 444 -6.88 1.87 34.51
CA GLU A 444 -5.67 1.07 34.43
C GLU A 444 -5.17 0.71 35.83
N THR A 445 -5.19 1.70 36.73
CA THR A 445 -4.87 1.51 38.15
C THR A 445 -5.89 0.58 38.81
N ALA A 446 -7.18 0.68 38.46
CA ALA A 446 -8.19 -0.26 38.92
C ALA A 446 -7.94 -1.69 38.39
N ARG A 447 -7.65 -1.85 37.09
CA ARG A 447 -7.29 -3.16 36.49
C ARG A 447 -6.05 -3.76 37.14
N PHE A 448 -5.05 -2.96 37.48
CA PHE A 448 -3.84 -3.40 38.18
C PHE A 448 -4.17 -4.07 39.52
N TYR A 449 -4.90 -3.40 40.41
CA TYR A 449 -5.27 -3.95 41.71
C TYR A 449 -6.16 -5.20 41.59
N LEU A 450 -7.07 -5.23 40.62
CA LEU A 450 -7.88 -6.41 40.33
C LEU A 450 -7.04 -7.61 39.84
N SER A 451 -6.01 -7.34 39.02
CA SER A 451 -5.08 -8.37 38.55
C SER A 451 -4.27 -8.96 39.71
N LEU A 452 -3.78 -8.12 40.63
CA LEU A 452 -3.05 -8.57 41.82
C LEU A 452 -3.92 -9.44 42.75
N HIS A 453 -5.17 -9.03 42.96
CA HIS A 453 -6.12 -9.81 43.76
C HIS A 453 -6.41 -11.17 43.11
N ARG A 454 -6.60 -11.22 41.78
CA ARG A 454 -6.80 -12.47 41.04
C ARG A 454 -5.60 -13.41 41.14
N ARG A 455 -4.38 -12.88 41.13
CA ARG A 455 -3.14 -13.66 41.30
C ARG A 455 -2.88 -14.07 42.76
N GLY A 456 -3.73 -13.66 43.70
CA GLY A 456 -3.60 -13.98 45.13
C GLY A 456 -2.50 -13.19 45.85
N VAL A 457 -2.00 -12.09 45.23
CA VAL A 457 -0.91 -11.27 45.80
C VAL A 457 -1.42 -10.33 46.89
N VAL A 458 -2.64 -9.81 46.72
CA VAL A 458 -3.25 -8.82 47.64
C VAL A 458 -4.61 -9.33 48.12
N ASN A 459 -4.90 -9.14 49.40
CA ASN A 459 -6.15 -9.57 50.01
C ASN A 459 -7.33 -8.72 49.56
N LEU A 460 -8.56 -9.23 49.72
CA LEU A 460 -9.78 -8.51 49.33
C LEU A 460 -9.92 -7.16 50.06
N GLU A 461 -9.59 -7.12 51.35
CA GLU A 461 -9.67 -5.91 52.17
C GLU A 461 -8.68 -4.83 51.73
N GLU A 462 -7.44 -5.22 51.43
CA GLU A 462 -6.39 -4.34 50.91
C GLU A 462 -6.74 -3.83 49.51
N THR A 463 -7.24 -4.70 48.63
CA THR A 463 -7.71 -4.34 47.28
C THR A 463 -8.84 -3.30 47.35
N LEU A 464 -9.80 -3.51 48.26
CA LEU A 464 -10.89 -2.56 48.51
C LEU A 464 -10.40 -1.25 49.14
N GLY A 465 -9.30 -1.27 49.89
CA GLY A 465 -8.62 -0.08 50.40
C GLY A 465 -7.98 0.73 49.27
N HIS A 466 -7.21 0.07 48.40
CA HIS A 466 -6.56 0.72 47.27
C HIS A 466 -7.55 1.26 46.23
N LEU A 467 -8.62 0.53 45.90
CA LEU A 467 -9.67 1.00 45.01
C LEU A 467 -10.44 2.20 45.58
N ARG A 468 -10.57 2.31 46.91
CA ARG A 468 -11.14 3.50 47.58
C ARG A 468 -10.20 4.71 47.49
N LEU A 469 -8.89 4.52 47.49
CA LEU A 469 -7.92 5.61 47.31
C LEU A 469 -7.90 6.17 45.88
N VAL A 470 -8.19 5.33 44.87
CA VAL A 470 -8.34 5.77 43.46
C VAL A 470 -9.64 6.57 43.24
N GLN A 471 -10.61 6.46 44.14
CA GLN A 471 -11.93 7.07 44.00
C GLN A 471 -11.92 8.57 44.35
N LYS A 472 -11.67 9.45 43.37
CA LYS A 472 -11.92 10.90 43.49
C LYS A 472 -12.48 11.54 42.21
N SER A 473 -13.68 11.11 41.78
CA SER A 473 -14.69 11.95 41.10
C SER A 473 -16.04 11.20 41.03
N PRO A 474 -17.19 11.90 40.94
CA PRO A 474 -18.51 11.30 41.14
C PRO A 474 -19.16 10.86 39.82
N LYS A 475 -18.58 9.88 39.11
CA LYS A 475 -19.30 9.14 38.04
C LYS A 475 -18.98 7.62 38.06
N ASP A 476 -19.74 6.93 38.92
CA ASP A 476 -20.42 5.63 38.74
C ASP A 476 -19.73 4.31 38.30
N ARG A 477 -18.49 4.26 37.80
CA ARG A 477 -17.91 2.96 37.35
C ARG A 477 -17.13 2.19 38.42
N ILE A 478 -16.20 2.84 39.13
CA ILE A 478 -15.39 2.17 40.19
C ILE A 478 -16.26 1.79 41.39
N ARG A 479 -17.28 2.58 41.72
CA ARG A 479 -18.24 2.26 42.79
C ARG A 479 -19.05 1.00 42.46
N ALA A 480 -19.47 0.83 41.20
CA ALA A 480 -20.14 -0.37 40.73
C ALA A 480 -19.22 -1.60 40.82
N VAL A 481 -17.95 -1.46 40.42
CA VAL A 481 -16.93 -2.52 40.54
C VAL A 481 -16.67 -2.90 42.00
N ILE A 482 -16.53 -1.93 42.90
CA ILE A 482 -16.37 -2.16 44.35
C ILE A 482 -17.59 -2.90 44.93
N ASN A 483 -18.80 -2.52 44.51
CA ASN A 483 -20.02 -3.15 44.99
C ASN A 483 -20.16 -4.59 44.47
N GLU A 484 -19.85 -4.85 43.19
CA GLU A 484 -19.84 -6.21 42.60
C GLU A 484 -18.76 -7.12 43.21
N LEU A 485 -17.56 -6.60 43.51
CA LEU A 485 -16.51 -7.34 44.21
C LEU A 485 -16.93 -7.76 45.62
N LYS A 486 -17.65 -6.88 46.34
CA LYS A 486 -18.18 -7.17 47.69
C LYS A 486 -19.31 -8.19 47.69
N THR A 487 -20.12 -8.25 46.63
CA THR A 487 -21.31 -9.11 46.57
C THR A 487 -21.02 -10.49 45.98
N ARG A 488 -20.09 -10.61 45.03
CA ARG A 488 -19.90 -11.83 44.22
C ARG A 488 -18.45 -12.32 44.09
N GLY A 489 -17.46 -11.61 44.65
CA GLY A 489 -16.04 -11.97 44.60
C GLY A 489 -15.39 -11.84 43.20
N ILE A 490 -14.15 -12.32 43.03
CA ILE A 490 -13.38 -12.22 41.75
C ILE A 490 -14.10 -12.94 40.58
N GLY A 491 -14.97 -13.92 40.86
CA GLY A 491 -15.69 -14.72 39.85
C GLY A 491 -16.63 -13.91 38.94
N VAL A 492 -16.89 -12.63 39.23
CA VAL A 492 -17.65 -11.74 38.34
C VAL A 492 -16.91 -11.47 37.02
N PHE A 493 -15.57 -11.45 37.05
CA PHE A 493 -14.75 -11.14 35.87
C PHE A 493 -14.46 -12.36 34.97
N SER A 494 -14.71 -13.59 35.45
CA SER A 494 -14.86 -14.76 34.60
C SER A 494 -16.25 -14.82 33.96
N ALA A 495 -17.31 -14.46 34.70
CA ALA A 495 -18.69 -14.45 34.22
C ALA A 495 -18.96 -13.38 33.14
N PHE A 496 -18.24 -12.25 33.14
CA PHE A 496 -18.35 -11.24 32.08
C PHE A 496 -17.86 -11.73 30.71
N CYS A 497 -17.00 -12.75 30.66
CA CYS A 497 -16.64 -13.43 29.42
C CYS A 497 -17.78 -14.32 28.89
N ASP A 498 -18.60 -14.88 29.77
CA ASP A 498 -19.72 -15.76 29.39
C ASP A 498 -20.91 -14.97 28.82
N ILE A 499 -21.09 -13.71 29.21
CA ILE A 499 -22.18 -12.86 28.68
C ILE A 499 -21.90 -12.47 27.22
N LYS A 500 -20.66 -12.05 26.89
CA LYS A 500 -20.26 -11.83 25.49
C LYS A 500 -20.24 -13.13 24.66
N LYS A 501 -19.90 -14.28 25.28
CA LYS A 501 -20.02 -15.59 24.61
C LYS A 501 -21.48 -16.02 24.42
N ARG A 502 -22.42 -15.66 25.30
CA ARG A 502 -23.86 -15.97 25.12
C ARG A 502 -24.51 -15.14 24.02
N ASP A 503 -24.08 -13.89 23.83
CA ASP A 503 -24.55 -13.07 22.71
C ASP A 503 -24.00 -13.58 21.36
N LEU A 504 -22.79 -14.14 21.35
CA LEU A 504 -22.18 -14.81 20.18
C LEU A 504 -22.68 -16.25 19.95
N ASN A 505 -23.10 -16.97 20.99
CA ASN A 505 -23.53 -18.38 20.91
C ASN A 505 -25.05 -18.57 20.85
N SER A 506 -25.82 -17.50 20.57
CA SER A 506 -27.24 -17.62 20.24
C SER A 506 -27.50 -18.18 18.83
N THR A 507 -26.45 -18.51 18.07
CA THR A 507 -26.59 -19.30 16.84
C THR A 507 -25.69 -20.54 16.86
N LYS A 508 -26.38 -21.69 16.95
CA LYS A 508 -25.97 -23.08 16.71
C LYS A 508 -25.28 -23.83 17.86
N ALA A 509 -26.10 -24.62 18.55
CA ALA A 509 -25.67 -25.82 19.25
C ALA A 509 -25.51 -27.02 18.28
N CYS A 510 -24.65 -27.96 18.70
CA CYS A 510 -24.47 -29.38 18.28
C CYS A 510 -23.44 -29.70 17.19
N ARG A 511 -22.20 -30.07 17.56
CA ARG A 511 -21.79 -31.46 17.94
C ARG A 511 -20.27 -31.55 18.17
N SER A 512 -19.91 -32.26 19.23
CA SER A 512 -18.55 -32.53 19.72
C SER A 512 -17.89 -33.71 19.00
N VAL A 513 -16.59 -33.60 18.68
CA VAL A 513 -15.62 -34.71 18.77
C VAL A 513 -14.21 -34.18 19.13
N GLY A 514 -13.77 -34.59 20.32
CA GLY A 514 -12.43 -34.65 20.94
C GLY A 514 -11.20 -34.01 20.29
N ILE A 515 -10.77 -32.88 20.88
CA ILE A 515 -9.36 -32.59 21.17
C ILE A 515 -9.32 -31.98 22.58
N LYS A 516 -8.58 -32.59 23.51
CA LYS A 516 -8.34 -32.02 24.85
C LYS A 516 -7.51 -30.74 24.69
N TYR A 517 -8.15 -29.59 24.69
CA TYR A 517 -7.52 -28.32 25.02
C TYR A 517 -7.71 -28.08 26.52
N GLU A 518 -6.61 -27.90 27.25
CA GLU A 518 -6.66 -27.30 28.58
C GLU A 518 -7.23 -25.89 28.45
N GLU A 519 -8.48 -25.70 28.86
CA GLU A 519 -9.16 -24.41 28.86
C GLU A 519 -8.51 -23.48 29.91
N LYS A 520 -7.51 -22.69 29.51
CA LYS A 520 -7.16 -21.47 30.24
C LYS A 520 -8.25 -20.43 29.93
N THR A 521 -9.19 -20.25 30.85
CA THR A 521 -10.22 -19.21 30.80
C THR A 521 -9.57 -17.82 30.73
N THR A 522 -9.52 -17.19 29.56
CA THR A 522 -9.03 -15.82 29.38
C THR A 522 -10.04 -14.84 29.99
N SER A 523 -9.69 -14.18 31.10
CA SER A 523 -10.57 -13.16 31.69
C SER A 523 -10.36 -11.81 30.96
N ILE A 524 -11.32 -10.89 31.06
CA ILE A 524 -11.20 -9.54 30.49
C ILE A 524 -9.95 -8.79 30.97
N LEU A 525 -9.43 -9.15 32.15
CA LEU A 525 -8.20 -8.58 32.72
C LEU A 525 -6.92 -9.07 32.00
N ASP A 526 -7.00 -10.14 31.21
CA ASP A 526 -5.88 -10.65 30.41
C ASP A 526 -5.78 -10.00 29.03
N GLY A 527 -6.87 -9.38 28.56
CA GLY A 527 -6.89 -8.64 27.31
C GLY A 527 -5.97 -7.42 27.40
N LYS A 528 -5.01 -7.32 26.49
CA LYS A 528 -4.21 -6.11 26.34
C LYS A 528 -5.14 -4.92 26.05
N PRO A 529 -5.22 -3.89 26.91
CA PRO A 529 -5.91 -2.65 26.56
C PRO A 529 -5.18 -2.05 25.36
N TYR A 530 -5.86 -1.43 24.37
CA TYR A 530 -5.19 -0.85 23.19
C TYR A 530 -4.96 0.65 23.44
N TYR A 531 -3.70 1.09 23.51
CA TYR A 531 -3.36 2.51 23.60
C TYR A 531 -2.84 2.99 22.24
N GLY A 532 -3.71 3.58 21.43
CA GLY A 532 -3.32 4.29 20.21
C GLY A 532 -2.54 5.56 20.56
N LEU A 533 -1.56 5.92 19.73
CA LEU A 533 -0.71 7.10 19.85
C LEU A 533 -1.54 8.40 19.91
N SER A 534 -1.57 9.06 21.07
CA SER A 534 -1.88 10.49 21.19
C SER A 534 -1.51 11.00 22.58
N GLU A 535 -0.22 11.25 22.81
CA GLU A 535 0.26 12.25 23.78
C GLU A 535 0.92 13.39 23.00
N ASP A 536 0.10 14.12 22.25
CA ASP A 536 0.35 15.48 21.79
C ASP A 536 -1.03 16.10 21.51
N GLY A 537 -1.70 16.50 22.59
CA GLY A 537 -3.08 16.98 22.52
C GLY A 537 -3.66 17.45 23.85
N PHE A 538 -2.83 17.78 24.85
CA PHE A 538 -3.29 18.42 26.07
C PHE A 538 -3.31 19.94 25.95
N LEU A 539 -4.09 20.45 25.00
CA LEU A 539 -4.67 21.82 25.04
C LEU A 539 -5.94 21.86 24.17
N ARG A 540 -6.93 20.98 24.41
CA ARG A 540 -8.31 21.22 23.94
C ARG A 540 -9.40 20.39 24.60
N GLU A 541 -9.39 20.30 25.92
CA GLU A 541 -10.60 19.94 26.67
C GLU A 541 -10.77 20.91 27.84
N ASN A 542 -11.21 22.12 27.51
CA ASN A 542 -11.92 23.06 28.39
C ASN A 542 -12.60 24.16 27.56
N SER A 543 -13.35 23.78 26.52
CA SER A 543 -14.22 24.71 25.80
C SER A 543 -15.51 24.04 25.30
N GLY A 544 -16.04 23.09 26.08
CA GLY A 544 -17.31 22.41 25.82
C GLY A 544 -18.45 22.84 26.75
N GLU A 545 -18.15 23.39 27.93
CA GLU A 545 -19.16 23.80 28.93
C GLU A 545 -19.26 25.34 29.12
N ALA A 546 -18.53 26.12 28.33
CA ALA A 546 -18.62 27.59 28.31
C ALA A 546 -19.44 28.14 27.12
N LEU A 547 -19.91 27.31 26.18
CA LEU A 547 -20.61 27.75 24.97
C LEU A 547 -22.14 27.57 25.00
N GLU A 548 -22.69 26.93 26.02
CA GLU A 548 -24.17 26.85 26.21
C GLU A 548 -24.72 27.97 27.10
N LYS A 549 -23.88 28.69 27.85
CA LYS A 549 -24.31 29.90 28.59
C LYS A 549 -24.20 31.21 27.81
N PHE A 550 -23.48 31.23 26.68
CA PHE A 550 -23.38 32.41 25.81
C PHE A 550 -24.40 32.43 24.66
N ARG A 551 -25.18 31.35 24.47
CA ARG A 551 -26.18 31.25 23.38
C ARG A 551 -27.60 31.65 23.77
N GLU A 552 -27.86 31.87 25.05
CA GLU A 552 -29.15 32.39 25.54
C GLU A 552 -29.15 33.92 25.74
N GLU A 553 -27.98 34.56 25.88
CA GLU A 553 -27.87 36.04 25.99
C GLU A 553 -27.69 36.76 24.64
N GLU A 554 -27.31 36.06 23.55
CA GLU A 554 -27.16 36.68 22.21
C GLU A 554 -28.44 36.65 21.36
N LYS A 555 -29.51 36.00 21.85
CA LYS A 555 -30.85 36.04 21.22
C LYS A 555 -31.74 37.16 21.75
N SER A 556 -31.38 37.82 22.86
CA SER A 556 -32.13 38.97 23.38
C SER A 556 -31.57 40.34 22.94
N LEU A 557 -30.49 40.38 22.15
CA LEU A 557 -29.84 41.62 21.69
C LEU A 557 -29.86 41.80 20.16
N ARG A 558 -30.70 41.03 19.44
CA ARG A 558 -30.89 41.16 17.98
C ARG A 558 -32.28 41.64 17.53
N GLU A 559 -33.09 42.17 18.45
CA GLU A 559 -34.36 42.84 18.12
C GLU A 559 -34.36 44.36 18.36
N GLU A 560 -33.26 44.96 18.80
CA GLU A 560 -33.13 46.41 18.91
C GLU A 560 -31.87 46.89 18.18
N CYS A 561 -32.00 47.15 16.88
CA CYS A 561 -31.39 48.26 16.15
C CYS A 561 -31.54 48.06 14.64
N SER A 562 -32.77 48.20 14.18
CA SER A 562 -33.06 48.68 12.84
C SER A 562 -33.06 50.21 12.86
N SER A 563 -32.03 50.86 12.30
CA SER A 563 -32.17 52.18 11.62
C SER A 563 -30.82 52.83 11.28
N LEU A 564 -30.71 53.33 10.03
CA LEU A 564 -29.81 54.40 9.51
C LEU A 564 -28.33 53.98 9.27
N GLU A 565 -27.57 54.34 8.23
CA GLU A 565 -27.69 55.13 6.99
C GLU A 565 -26.41 54.82 6.12
N ARG A 566 -26.56 54.46 4.84
CA ARG A 566 -26.07 55.10 3.57
C ARG A 566 -24.68 55.81 3.51
N GLY A 567 -24.01 55.54 2.36
CA GLY A 567 -22.94 56.34 1.72
C GLY A 567 -21.51 55.85 2.00
N GLU A 568 -20.46 56.00 1.19
CA GLU A 568 -20.22 56.16 -0.26
C GLU A 568 -18.67 56.15 -0.46
N THR A 569 -18.14 55.65 -1.59
CA THR A 569 -16.89 56.07 -2.32
C THR A 569 -15.45 56.00 -1.70
N GLN A 570 -14.54 55.34 -2.48
CA GLN A 570 -13.21 55.76 -3.04
C GLN A 570 -12.20 56.54 -2.13
N THR A 571 -10.86 56.39 -2.11
CA THR A 571 -9.80 56.15 -3.14
C THR A 571 -8.40 56.18 -2.47
N THR A 572 -7.35 55.65 -3.14
CA THR A 572 -5.90 56.06 -3.16
C THR A 572 -5.05 56.04 -1.87
N GLU A 573 -3.72 55.90 -1.84
CA GLU A 573 -2.60 55.36 -2.65
C GLU A 573 -1.32 55.76 -1.85
N LEU A 574 -0.26 54.91 -1.86
CA LEU A 574 1.18 55.23 -1.65
C LEU A 574 1.62 55.93 -0.31
N SER A 575 2.82 55.81 0.26
CA SER A 575 4.14 55.32 -0.14
C SER A 575 5.09 55.15 1.07
N SER A 576 6.03 54.23 0.88
CA SER A 576 7.34 53.93 1.50
C SER A 576 8.22 54.97 2.25
N ALA A 577 9.08 54.37 3.11
CA ALA A 577 10.50 54.67 3.45
C ALA A 577 10.81 55.72 4.55
N GLY A 578 11.77 55.53 5.47
CA GLY A 578 12.79 54.48 5.65
C GLY A 578 13.64 54.69 6.93
N GLU A 579 14.49 53.68 7.21
CA GLU A 579 15.78 53.68 7.97
C GLU A 579 15.77 54.18 9.43
N SER A 580 16.18 53.40 10.45
CA SER A 580 17.57 52.97 10.67
C SER A 580 17.70 52.12 11.96
N SER A 581 18.64 51.18 11.95
CA SER A 581 19.06 50.30 13.07
C SER A 581 20.08 50.98 14.00
N PRO A 582 20.32 50.52 15.25
CA PRO A 582 21.29 49.41 15.48
C PRO A 582 20.94 48.41 16.64
N PHE A 583 21.44 47.18 16.49
CA PHE A 583 21.49 46.03 17.43
C PHE A 583 22.41 46.29 18.66
N PRO A 584 22.54 45.44 19.74
CA PRO A 584 22.29 43.99 19.81
C PRO A 584 21.70 43.41 21.12
N GLY A 585 21.21 42.16 21.07
CA GLY A 585 20.82 41.38 22.26
C GLY A 585 20.31 39.99 21.90
N ASN A 586 20.97 38.96 22.44
CA ASN A 586 20.64 37.54 22.30
C ASN A 586 19.15 37.25 22.56
N GLY A 587 18.49 36.63 21.58
CA GLY A 587 17.20 35.97 21.73
C GLY A 587 17.17 34.72 20.88
N SER A 588 17.06 33.56 21.51
CA SER A 588 16.87 32.27 20.85
C SER A 588 15.58 32.29 20.04
N GLN A 589 15.70 32.34 18.71
CA GLN A 589 14.58 32.16 17.80
C GLN A 589 14.28 30.66 17.65
N CYS A 590 13.20 30.22 18.26
CA CYS A 590 12.38 29.12 17.76
C CYS A 590 11.39 29.71 16.74
N PRO A 591 11.46 29.36 15.45
CA PRO A 591 10.39 29.70 14.50
C PRO A 591 9.27 28.67 14.62
N ALA A 592 8.06 29.18 14.81
CA ALA A 592 6.81 28.43 14.76
C ALA A 592 6.68 27.69 13.41
N LEU A 593 6.69 26.36 13.48
CA LEU A 593 6.31 25.46 12.38
C LEU A 593 4.79 25.58 12.18
N PHE A 594 4.40 26.33 11.16
CA PHE A 594 3.10 26.16 10.51
C PHE A 594 3.11 24.82 9.78
N LEU A 595 2.45 23.82 10.35
CA LEU A 595 2.08 22.57 9.67
C LEU A 595 0.98 22.90 8.65
N GLY A 596 1.41 23.14 7.41
CA GLY A 596 0.55 23.11 6.23
C GLY A 596 0.19 21.69 5.86
N LYS A 597 -0.97 21.53 5.21
CA LYS A 597 -1.52 20.29 4.68
C LYS A 597 -0.57 19.60 3.68
N GLU A 598 0.38 18.83 4.18
CA GLU A 598 1.20 17.90 3.40
C GLU A 598 1.44 16.64 4.23
N ASP A 599 0.42 15.79 4.39
CA ASP A 599 0.58 14.41 4.87
C ASP A 599 -0.56 13.47 4.40
N GLU A 600 -1.19 13.78 3.25
CA GLU A 600 -2.17 12.86 2.60
C GLU A 600 -1.67 12.20 1.30
N GLU A 601 -0.42 12.41 0.89
CA GLU A 601 0.10 11.83 -0.37
C GLU A 601 0.97 10.57 -0.23
N ASN A 602 1.15 10.00 0.97
CA ASN A 602 2.01 8.81 1.16
C ASN A 602 1.35 7.55 1.74
N VAL A 603 0.02 7.46 1.72
CA VAL A 603 -0.69 6.21 2.08
C VAL A 603 -0.85 5.27 0.87
N TRP A 604 -0.97 5.83 -0.34
CA TRP A 604 -1.21 5.06 -1.58
C TRP A 604 0.04 4.38 -2.17
N LEU A 605 1.25 4.85 -1.83
CA LEU A 605 2.50 4.20 -2.25
C LEU A 605 2.86 2.97 -1.41
N ARG A 606 2.32 2.83 -0.19
CA ARG A 606 2.51 1.63 0.65
C ARG A 606 1.46 0.54 0.44
N PHE A 607 0.32 0.87 -0.17
CA PHE A 607 -0.69 -0.12 -0.58
C PHE A 607 -0.43 -0.68 -1.99
N ALA A 608 0.37 0.02 -2.82
CA ALA A 608 0.75 -0.42 -4.17
C ALA A 608 1.92 -1.42 -4.21
N GLU A 609 2.58 -1.71 -3.07
CA GLU A 609 3.66 -2.71 -2.99
C GLU A 609 3.24 -4.08 -2.42
N SER A 610 1.97 -4.28 -2.08
CA SER A 610 1.47 -5.59 -1.59
C SER A 610 0.74 -6.44 -2.62
N HIS A 611 0.64 -6.03 -3.88
CA HIS A 611 0.03 -6.84 -4.95
C HIS A 611 0.99 -7.05 -6.11
N ARG A 612 1.87 -8.04 -5.99
CA ARG A 612 2.47 -8.70 -7.16
C ARG A 612 1.35 -9.43 -7.93
N PRO A 613 1.23 -9.26 -9.25
CA PRO A 613 0.42 -10.14 -10.06
C PRO A 613 1.19 -11.45 -10.26
N VAL A 614 0.71 -12.54 -9.65
CA VAL A 614 1.08 -13.91 -10.06
C VAL A 614 0.40 -14.21 -11.40
N GLU A 615 1.15 -14.89 -12.24
CA GLU A 615 0.89 -15.25 -13.63
C GLU A 615 -0.36 -16.14 -13.82
N GLY A 616 -0.80 -16.22 -15.09
CA GLY A 616 -1.69 -17.29 -15.55
C GLY A 616 -2.99 -16.79 -16.17
N LYS A 617 -3.12 -16.96 -17.49
CA LYS A 617 -4.39 -16.83 -18.21
C LYS A 617 -5.44 -17.78 -17.61
N ARG A 618 -6.36 -17.26 -16.80
CA ARG A 618 -7.73 -17.79 -16.61
C ARG A 618 -8.67 -16.61 -16.45
N ALA A 619 -9.86 -16.70 -17.05
CA ALA A 619 -10.87 -15.64 -17.05
C ALA A 619 -11.07 -15.11 -15.62
N LYS A 620 -10.63 -13.87 -15.36
CA LYS A 620 -10.75 -13.23 -14.05
C LYS A 620 -12.23 -13.14 -13.69
N GLU A 621 -12.63 -13.83 -12.62
CA GLU A 621 -13.86 -13.50 -11.89
C GLU A 621 -13.76 -12.04 -11.45
N LYS A 622 -14.62 -11.20 -12.03
CA LYS A 622 -14.79 -9.81 -11.60
C LYS A 622 -15.19 -9.81 -10.12
N GLU A 623 -14.50 -9.00 -9.32
CA GLU A 623 -14.63 -8.91 -7.86
C GLU A 623 -16.11 -8.77 -7.41
N SER A 624 -16.55 -9.62 -6.49
CA SER A 624 -17.91 -9.62 -5.91
C SER A 624 -18.10 -8.62 -4.76
N THR A 625 -17.06 -7.88 -4.42
CA THR A 625 -17.00 -6.90 -3.33
C THR A 625 -16.23 -5.67 -3.77
N ARG A 626 -16.71 -4.47 -3.43
CA ARG A 626 -16.10 -3.18 -3.76
C ARG A 626 -16.08 -2.28 -2.53
N LEU A 627 -14.92 -1.70 -2.24
CA LEU A 627 -14.79 -0.65 -1.24
C LEU A 627 -15.27 0.67 -1.82
N ILE A 628 -16.08 1.39 -1.06
CA ILE A 628 -16.57 2.73 -1.36
C ILE A 628 -15.89 3.69 -0.40
N ASP A 629 -15.10 4.60 -0.96
CA ASP A 629 -14.50 5.71 -0.24
C ASP A 629 -14.85 7.00 -0.98
N THR A 630 -15.87 7.70 -0.49
CA THR A 630 -16.25 9.03 -0.97
C THR A 630 -16.22 10.01 0.19
N LEU A 631 -16.11 11.30 -0.11
CA LEU A 631 -16.10 12.35 0.91
C LEU A 631 -17.29 12.25 1.88
N GLY A 632 -18.48 11.85 1.42
CA GLY A 632 -19.69 11.79 2.26
C GLY A 632 -20.10 10.40 2.77
N LEU A 633 -19.57 9.30 2.22
CA LEU A 633 -19.92 7.92 2.55
C LEU A 633 -18.72 7.00 2.40
N LYS A 634 -18.37 6.27 3.46
CA LYS A 634 -17.40 5.17 3.45
C LYS A 634 -18.07 3.85 3.78
N GLY A 635 -17.78 2.81 3.01
CA GLY A 635 -18.46 1.52 3.17
C GLY A 635 -18.03 0.45 2.20
N ILE A 636 -18.71 -0.70 2.23
CA ILE A 636 -18.45 -1.87 1.41
C ILE A 636 -19.71 -2.26 0.66
N LEU A 637 -19.64 -2.29 -0.66
CA LEU A 637 -20.65 -2.88 -1.52
C LEU A 637 -20.28 -4.35 -1.75
N ALA A 638 -21.16 -5.28 -1.39
CA ALA A 638 -20.88 -6.71 -1.44
C ALA A 638 -22.12 -7.51 -1.82
N ILE A 639 -21.89 -8.73 -2.32
CA ILE A 639 -22.95 -9.74 -2.43
C ILE A 639 -22.94 -10.56 -1.13
N ALA A 640 -24.04 -10.53 -0.39
CA ALA A 640 -24.24 -11.34 0.81
C ALA A 640 -25.47 -12.23 0.63
N GLY A 641 -25.24 -13.54 0.51
CA GLY A 641 -26.31 -14.51 0.24
C GLY A 641 -26.98 -14.25 -1.11
N GLU A 642 -28.27 -13.93 -1.09
CA GLU A 642 -29.09 -13.65 -2.28
C GLU A 642 -29.30 -12.14 -2.51
N GLU A 643 -28.58 -11.27 -1.80
CA GLU A 643 -28.77 -9.82 -1.88
C GLU A 643 -27.47 -9.07 -2.14
N VAL A 644 -27.59 -7.95 -2.87
CA VAL A 644 -26.53 -6.93 -2.95
C VAL A 644 -26.72 -6.01 -1.76
N ILE A 645 -25.74 -5.99 -0.87
CA ILE A 645 -25.74 -5.16 0.34
C ILE A 645 -24.71 -4.04 0.23
N LEU A 646 -25.05 -2.91 0.84
CA LEU A 646 -24.13 -1.81 1.08
C LEU A 646 -23.97 -1.64 2.59
N GLN A 647 -22.81 -2.00 3.10
CA GLN A 647 -22.43 -1.72 4.47
C GLN A 647 -21.81 -0.32 4.53
N VAL A 648 -22.39 0.57 5.33
CA VAL A 648 -21.93 1.94 5.52
C VAL A 648 -21.28 2.05 6.89
N ASP A 649 -19.98 2.33 6.91
CA ASP A 649 -19.17 2.42 8.13
C ASP A 649 -19.04 3.86 8.62
N VAL A 650 -19.07 4.86 7.72
CA VAL A 650 -19.07 6.29 8.07
C VAL A 650 -19.99 7.05 7.11
N LEU A 651 -20.88 7.88 7.64
CA LEU A 651 -21.79 8.74 6.86
C LEU A 651 -21.76 10.17 7.40
N GLU A 652 -21.36 11.14 6.57
CA GLU A 652 -21.29 12.55 6.98
C GLU A 652 -22.66 13.25 6.98
N SER A 653 -23.54 12.89 6.05
CA SER A 653 -24.91 13.42 5.95
C SER A 653 -25.85 12.45 5.21
N PRO A 654 -27.17 12.50 5.44
CA PRO A 654 -28.12 11.62 4.75
C PRO A 654 -28.06 11.80 3.23
N LEU A 655 -27.86 10.71 2.48
CA LEU A 655 -27.67 10.72 1.03
C LEU A 655 -28.67 9.80 0.33
N VAL A 656 -29.13 10.18 -0.86
CA VAL A 656 -29.87 9.29 -1.76
C VAL A 656 -28.90 8.72 -2.77
N ILE A 657 -28.75 7.39 -2.77
CA ILE A 657 -27.91 6.67 -3.73
C ILE A 657 -28.78 6.12 -4.87
N TYR A 658 -28.20 6.06 -6.08
CA TYR A 658 -28.87 5.51 -7.26
C TYR A 658 -28.12 4.28 -7.73
N TYR A 659 -28.84 3.20 -8.04
CA TYR A 659 -28.24 1.98 -8.57
C TYR A 659 -29.01 1.46 -9.77
N ARG A 660 -28.30 0.78 -10.67
CA ARG A 660 -28.80 0.25 -11.91
C ARG A 660 -28.43 -1.22 -12.06
N CYS A 661 -29.42 -2.04 -12.44
CA CYS A 661 -29.19 -3.42 -12.80
C CYS A 661 -30.02 -3.78 -14.03
N LYS A 662 -29.38 -4.37 -15.06
CA LYS A 662 -29.98 -4.66 -16.39
C LYS A 662 -30.83 -3.50 -16.95
N GLY A 663 -30.34 -2.27 -16.81
CA GLY A 663 -31.00 -1.07 -17.35
C GLY A 663 -32.11 -0.46 -16.50
N ARG A 664 -32.53 -1.09 -15.39
CA ARG A 664 -33.49 -0.48 -14.44
C ARG A 664 -32.75 0.37 -13.42
N LEU A 665 -33.10 1.65 -13.31
CA LEU A 665 -32.55 2.60 -12.34
C LEU A 665 -33.47 2.69 -11.12
N ASN A 666 -32.91 2.47 -9.93
CA ASN A 666 -33.58 2.54 -8.64
C ASN A 666 -32.80 3.48 -7.70
N SER A 667 -33.41 3.89 -6.58
CA SER A 667 -32.77 4.73 -5.58
C SER A 667 -33.18 4.35 -4.16
N ILE A 668 -32.28 4.52 -3.19
CA ILE A 668 -32.55 4.34 -1.76
C ILE A 668 -31.92 5.48 -0.96
N LYS A 669 -32.60 5.90 0.11
CA LYS A 669 -32.09 6.92 1.04
C LYS A 669 -31.34 6.23 2.18
N ILE A 670 -30.14 6.70 2.45
CA ILE A 670 -29.27 6.25 3.55
C ILE A 670 -29.18 7.41 4.55
N ASP A 671 -29.59 7.14 5.78
CA ASP A 671 -29.72 8.13 6.86
C ASP A 671 -28.89 7.81 8.11
N GLY A 672 -28.13 6.71 8.10
CA GLY A 672 -27.20 6.35 9.16
C GLY A 672 -26.19 5.26 8.76
N GLU A 673 -25.28 4.94 9.68
CA GLU A 673 -24.33 3.83 9.55
C GLU A 673 -25.02 2.48 9.77
N GLY A 674 -24.68 1.47 8.97
CA GLY A 674 -25.34 0.17 9.01
C GLY A 674 -25.32 -0.58 7.68
N THR A 675 -25.97 -1.75 7.63
CA THR A 675 -26.06 -2.57 6.42
C THR A 675 -27.40 -2.36 5.72
N PHE A 676 -27.37 -1.93 4.46
CA PHE A 676 -28.54 -1.66 3.65
C PHE A 676 -28.64 -2.67 2.51
N SER A 677 -29.76 -3.40 2.42
CA SER A 677 -30.04 -4.27 1.28
C SER A 677 -30.50 -3.42 0.09
N LEU A 678 -29.74 -3.47 -1.00
CA LEU A 678 -30.03 -2.69 -2.21
C LEU A 678 -30.90 -3.47 -3.18
N PHE A 679 -30.62 -4.75 -3.40
CA PHE A 679 -31.29 -5.53 -4.44
C PHE A 679 -31.21 -7.04 -4.18
N THR A 680 -32.35 -7.73 -4.25
CA THR A 680 -32.41 -9.20 -4.19
C THR A 680 -32.15 -9.81 -5.58
N ILE A 681 -31.17 -10.72 -5.65
CA ILE A 681 -30.67 -11.31 -6.89
C ILE A 681 -31.58 -12.46 -7.33
N GLY A 682 -32.33 -12.22 -8.41
CA GLY A 682 -33.12 -13.26 -9.08
C GLY A 682 -32.40 -13.91 -10.26
N LEU A 683 -32.93 -15.07 -10.70
CA LEU A 683 -32.55 -15.79 -11.93
C LEU A 683 -32.25 -14.91 -13.17
N PRO A 684 -33.10 -13.91 -13.54
CA PRO A 684 -32.86 -13.13 -14.74
C PRO A 684 -31.69 -12.16 -14.62
N VAL A 685 -31.05 -12.01 -13.47
CA VAL A 685 -30.01 -11.00 -13.20
C VAL A 685 -28.62 -11.64 -13.01
N ILE A 686 -28.55 -12.95 -12.89
CA ILE A 686 -27.29 -13.71 -12.79
C ILE A 686 -26.44 -13.47 -14.06
N ASN A 687 -25.12 -13.37 -13.88
CA ASN A 687 -24.11 -13.04 -14.89
C ASN A 687 -24.32 -11.66 -15.56
N SER A 688 -24.83 -10.69 -14.81
CA SER A 688 -24.92 -9.29 -15.26
C SER A 688 -24.24 -8.32 -14.31
N GLU A 689 -24.05 -7.08 -14.77
CA GLU A 689 -23.39 -6.03 -14.00
C GLU A 689 -24.41 -5.21 -13.21
N PHE A 690 -24.07 -4.98 -11.94
CA PHE A 690 -24.75 -4.06 -11.05
C PHE A 690 -23.90 -2.81 -10.91
N SER A 691 -24.46 -1.64 -11.21
CA SER A 691 -23.77 -0.36 -11.05
C SER A 691 -24.45 0.51 -9.99
N LEU A 692 -23.66 1.12 -9.13
CA LEU A 692 -24.08 2.03 -8.06
C LEU A 692 -23.40 3.38 -8.29
N THR A 693 -24.19 4.45 -8.31
CA THR A 693 -23.71 5.82 -8.48
C THR A 693 -23.89 6.60 -7.19
N ILE A 694 -22.79 7.15 -6.68
CA ILE A 694 -22.75 8.02 -5.50
C ILE A 694 -22.06 9.32 -5.92
N GLY A 695 -22.81 10.41 -6.02
CA GLY A 695 -22.29 11.69 -6.52
C GLY A 695 -21.78 11.58 -7.97
N LYS A 696 -20.46 11.76 -8.17
CA LYS A 696 -19.79 11.63 -9.48
C LYS A 696 -19.11 10.26 -9.69
N SER A 697 -19.12 9.40 -8.67
CA SER A 697 -18.42 8.11 -8.67
C SER A 697 -19.37 6.97 -9.01
N ASN A 698 -18.92 6.06 -9.89
CA ASN A 698 -19.64 4.85 -10.27
C ASN A 698 -18.89 3.62 -9.76
N TYR A 699 -19.60 2.73 -9.08
CA TYR A 699 -19.09 1.47 -8.53
C TYR A 699 -19.80 0.31 -9.20
N GLU A 700 -19.05 -0.65 -9.75
CA GLU A 700 -19.60 -1.78 -10.49
C GLU A 700 -19.20 -3.12 -9.86
N ILE A 701 -20.17 -4.01 -9.70
CA ILE A 701 -20.00 -5.39 -9.24
C ILE A 701 -20.61 -6.34 -10.25
N TYR A 702 -19.91 -7.44 -10.51
CA TYR A 702 -20.42 -8.51 -11.35
C TYR A 702 -21.17 -9.56 -10.54
N LEU A 703 -22.42 -9.81 -10.89
CA LEU A 703 -23.29 -10.78 -10.23
C LEU A 703 -23.09 -12.19 -10.80
N GLY A 704 -21.87 -12.73 -10.64
CA GLY A 704 -21.54 -14.07 -11.12
C GLY A 704 -22.24 -15.18 -10.34
N ILE A 705 -22.66 -16.25 -11.01
CA ILE A 705 -23.32 -17.39 -10.36
C ILE A 705 -22.47 -18.04 -9.25
N ARG A 706 -21.15 -18.02 -9.43
CA ARG A 706 -20.17 -18.59 -8.48
C ARG A 706 -20.06 -17.78 -7.19
N SER A 707 -20.34 -16.48 -7.25
CA SER A 707 -20.37 -15.61 -6.07
C SER A 707 -21.56 -15.86 -5.16
N LEU A 708 -22.60 -16.56 -5.66
CA LEU A 708 -23.83 -16.91 -4.94
C LEU A 708 -23.79 -18.33 -4.34
N MET A 709 -22.63 -19.00 -4.42
CA MET A 709 -22.46 -20.35 -3.88
C MET A 709 -22.38 -20.31 -2.35
N ASN A 710 -23.30 -21.01 -1.70
CA ASN A 710 -23.28 -21.24 -0.25
C ASN A 710 -23.04 -22.73 0.04
N PRO A 711 -22.18 -23.07 1.02
CA PRO A 711 -21.90 -24.47 1.36
C PRO A 711 -23.17 -25.14 1.89
N PHE A 712 -23.48 -26.34 1.38
CA PHE A 712 -24.63 -27.13 1.81
C PHE A 712 -24.13 -28.44 2.45
N GLU A 713 -24.30 -28.58 3.76
CA GLU A 713 -23.92 -29.78 4.48
C GLU A 713 -24.80 -30.97 4.06
N CYS A 714 -24.19 -32.08 3.64
CA CYS A 714 -24.90 -33.32 3.34
C CYS A 714 -24.09 -34.56 3.72
N SER A 715 -24.78 -35.64 4.08
CA SER A 715 -24.13 -36.93 4.38
C SER A 715 -23.74 -37.69 3.10
N LYS A 716 -22.77 -38.60 3.18
CA LYS A 716 -22.31 -39.40 2.02
C LYS A 716 -23.44 -40.20 1.36
N ASP A 717 -24.31 -40.81 2.17
CA ASP A 717 -25.45 -41.61 1.68
C ASP A 717 -26.52 -40.74 1.02
N GLU A 718 -26.76 -39.55 1.58
CA GLU A 718 -27.68 -38.58 0.99
C GLU A 718 -27.15 -38.02 -0.34
N PHE A 719 -25.85 -37.75 -0.41
CA PHE A 719 -25.17 -37.31 -1.62
C PHE A 719 -25.32 -38.35 -2.74
N GLU A 720 -25.01 -39.62 -2.48
CA GLU A 720 -25.07 -40.66 -3.50
C GLU A 720 -26.50 -40.84 -4.03
N ARG A 721 -27.48 -40.92 -3.14
CA ARG A 721 -28.88 -41.05 -3.52
C ARG A 721 -29.34 -39.89 -4.41
N LYS A 722 -29.03 -38.64 -4.03
CA LYS A 722 -29.44 -37.44 -4.77
C LYS A 722 -28.65 -37.25 -6.07
N PHE A 723 -27.38 -37.63 -6.10
CA PHE A 723 -26.54 -37.57 -7.30
C PHE A 723 -26.98 -38.60 -8.36
N HIS A 724 -27.54 -39.76 -7.96
CA HIS A 724 -28.14 -40.72 -8.89
C HIS A 724 -29.54 -40.31 -9.37
N GLU A 725 -30.32 -39.65 -8.52
CA GLU A 725 -31.68 -39.16 -8.85
C GLU A 725 -31.67 -38.05 -9.92
N LEU A 726 -30.66 -37.17 -9.88
CA LEU A 726 -30.52 -36.06 -10.83
C LEU A 726 -29.95 -36.54 -12.18
N ARG A 727 -30.69 -36.27 -13.27
CA ARG A 727 -30.33 -36.66 -14.64
C ARG A 727 -29.49 -35.62 -15.38
N ASP A 728 -29.77 -34.33 -15.15
CA ASP A 728 -29.07 -33.23 -15.81
C ASP A 728 -27.71 -32.97 -15.14
N HIS A 729 -26.67 -32.85 -15.97
CA HIS A 729 -25.29 -32.63 -15.53
C HIS A 729 -24.52 -31.75 -16.51
N ILE A 730 -23.48 -31.06 -16.02
CA ILE A 730 -22.50 -30.32 -16.82
C ILE A 730 -21.09 -30.75 -16.41
N LEU A 731 -20.15 -30.72 -17.36
CA LEU A 731 -18.73 -30.97 -17.14
C LEU A 731 -17.99 -29.64 -17.09
N LEU A 732 -17.31 -29.37 -15.97
CA LEU A 732 -16.56 -28.14 -15.75
C LEU A 732 -15.07 -28.46 -15.59
N GLY A 733 -14.19 -27.62 -16.12
CA GLY A 733 -12.74 -27.84 -16.07
C GLY A 733 -12.19 -27.70 -14.64
N GLU A 734 -12.37 -26.54 -14.03
CA GLU A 734 -12.03 -26.30 -12.63
C GLU A 734 -13.11 -25.44 -11.97
N ILE A 735 -13.56 -25.85 -10.79
CA ILE A 735 -14.46 -25.09 -9.91
C ILE A 735 -13.67 -24.82 -8.64
N ASP A 736 -13.66 -23.57 -8.20
CA ASP A 736 -13.13 -23.22 -6.89
C ASP A 736 -14.04 -23.81 -5.80
N THR A 737 -13.58 -24.88 -5.16
CA THR A 737 -14.31 -25.57 -4.09
C THR A 737 -14.28 -24.82 -2.77
N GLY A 738 -13.57 -23.68 -2.66
CA GLY A 738 -13.42 -22.92 -1.42
C GLY A 738 -14.73 -22.44 -0.79
N LYS A 739 -15.79 -22.26 -1.60
CA LYS A 739 -17.14 -21.87 -1.13
C LYS A 739 -18.15 -23.04 -1.07
N ALA A 740 -17.72 -24.26 -1.42
CA ALA A 740 -18.57 -25.44 -1.40
C ALA A 740 -18.28 -26.31 -0.16
N TYR A 741 -19.27 -27.08 0.29
CA TYR A 741 -19.08 -28.05 1.36
C TYR A 741 -18.42 -29.31 0.80
N ALA A 742 -17.24 -29.67 1.31
CA ALA A 742 -16.56 -30.90 0.93
C ALA A 742 -17.17 -32.10 1.68
N VAL A 743 -17.77 -33.02 0.92
CA VAL A 743 -18.36 -34.27 1.47
C VAL A 743 -17.27 -35.35 1.61
N ASP A 744 -16.34 -35.39 0.66
CA ASP A 744 -15.08 -36.14 0.71
C ASP A 744 -14.03 -35.50 -0.23
N ASN A 745 -12.86 -36.13 -0.39
CA ASN A 745 -11.77 -35.62 -1.23
C ASN A 745 -12.14 -35.45 -2.73
N HIS A 746 -13.28 -36.01 -3.18
CA HIS A 746 -13.70 -36.01 -4.57
C HIS A 746 -15.15 -35.54 -4.78
N ARG A 747 -15.89 -35.17 -3.73
CA ARG A 747 -17.31 -34.82 -3.77
C ARG A 747 -17.57 -33.55 -2.98
N PHE A 748 -18.38 -32.67 -3.55
CA PHE A 748 -18.73 -31.40 -2.95
C PHE A 748 -20.21 -31.06 -3.19
N SER A 749 -20.80 -30.32 -2.26
CA SER A 749 -22.19 -29.86 -2.35
C SER A 749 -22.32 -28.40 -1.98
N PHE A 750 -23.19 -27.69 -2.68
CA PHE A 750 -23.47 -26.28 -2.41
C PHE A 750 -24.89 -25.95 -2.85
N SER A 751 -25.38 -24.79 -2.43
CA SER A 751 -26.68 -24.25 -2.85
C SER A 751 -26.52 -22.88 -3.48
N VAL A 752 -27.32 -22.61 -4.53
CA VAL A 752 -27.45 -21.30 -5.18
C VAL A 752 -28.93 -21.00 -5.31
N LEU A 753 -29.37 -19.83 -4.83
CA LEU A 753 -30.79 -19.42 -4.84
C LEU A 753 -31.73 -20.50 -4.26
N GLY A 754 -31.39 -21.04 -3.09
CA GLY A 754 -32.07 -22.17 -2.44
C GLY A 754 -32.03 -23.52 -3.16
N SER A 755 -31.49 -23.60 -4.38
CA SER A 755 -31.38 -24.84 -5.16
C SER A 755 -30.09 -25.59 -4.87
N LYS A 756 -30.18 -26.90 -4.64
CA LYS A 756 -29.04 -27.76 -4.25
C LYS A 756 -28.30 -28.30 -5.47
N PHE A 757 -26.98 -28.30 -5.38
CA PHE A 757 -26.05 -28.83 -6.36
C PHE A 757 -25.13 -29.87 -5.75
N TYR A 758 -24.82 -30.89 -6.54
CA TYR A 758 -23.98 -32.01 -6.15
C TYR A 758 -22.90 -32.21 -7.21
N GLY A 759 -21.64 -32.09 -6.79
CA GLY A 759 -20.47 -32.12 -7.66
C GLY A 759 -19.52 -33.28 -7.34
N LYS A 760 -18.92 -33.87 -8.37
CA LYS A 760 -17.88 -34.91 -8.22
C LYS A 760 -16.69 -34.61 -9.13
N HIS A 761 -15.49 -34.60 -8.57
CA HIS A 761 -14.24 -34.50 -9.32
C HIS A 761 -13.85 -35.86 -9.91
N LEU A 762 -13.53 -35.89 -11.20
CA LEU A 762 -13.10 -37.07 -11.93
C LEU A 762 -12.02 -36.65 -12.96
N ASN A 763 -10.79 -37.13 -12.79
CA ASN A 763 -9.68 -36.98 -13.75
C ASN A 763 -9.46 -35.53 -14.27
N GLY A 764 -9.44 -34.54 -13.38
CA GLY A 764 -9.21 -33.14 -13.76
C GLY A 764 -10.43 -32.40 -14.33
N GLN A 765 -11.63 -32.98 -14.24
CA GLN A 765 -12.90 -32.32 -14.53
C GLN A 765 -13.87 -32.50 -13.35
N ALA A 766 -14.81 -31.57 -13.18
CA ALA A 766 -15.89 -31.63 -12.19
C ALA A 766 -17.24 -31.90 -12.88
N ILE A 767 -17.90 -32.99 -12.51
CA ILE A 767 -19.28 -33.29 -12.92
C ILE A 767 -20.20 -32.61 -11.93
N LEU A 768 -20.98 -31.63 -12.39
CA LEU A 768 -21.95 -30.91 -11.56
C LEU A 768 -23.38 -31.28 -11.94
N LYS A 769 -24.17 -31.70 -10.95
CA LYS A 769 -25.60 -32.04 -11.09
C LYS A 769 -26.48 -31.08 -10.31
N GLY A 770 -27.59 -30.67 -10.90
CA GLY A 770 -28.53 -29.73 -10.32
C GLY A 770 -29.68 -29.38 -11.27
N PRO A 771 -30.49 -28.36 -10.96
CA PRO A 771 -31.59 -27.96 -11.83
C PRO A 771 -31.10 -27.42 -13.18
N ARG A 772 -31.64 -27.94 -14.29
CA ARG A 772 -31.25 -27.58 -15.68
C ARG A 772 -31.20 -26.08 -15.97
N LYS A 773 -32.11 -25.29 -15.38
CA LYS A 773 -32.18 -23.83 -15.58
C LYS A 773 -30.95 -23.08 -15.04
N LEU A 774 -30.35 -23.59 -13.97
CA LEU A 774 -29.18 -22.98 -13.33
C LEU A 774 -27.86 -23.60 -13.81
N LEU A 775 -27.88 -24.87 -14.24
CA LEU A 775 -26.70 -25.53 -14.80
C LEU A 775 -26.15 -24.81 -16.05
N GLY A 776 -27.02 -24.22 -16.88
CA GLY A 776 -26.58 -23.46 -18.07
C GLY A 776 -25.99 -22.08 -17.78
N LEU A 777 -25.91 -21.67 -16.52
CA LEU A 777 -25.32 -20.38 -16.09
C LEU A 777 -23.91 -20.54 -15.49
N PHE A 778 -23.49 -21.77 -15.21
CA PHE A 778 -22.12 -22.17 -14.83
C PHE A 778 -21.26 -22.42 -16.06
#